data_AF-A0A545THR6-F1
#
_entry.id   AF-A0A545THR6-F1
#
_cell.length_a   1.000
_cell.length_b   1.000
_cell.length_c   1.000
_cell.angle_alpha   90.00
_cell.angle_beta   90.00
_cell.angle_gamma   90.00
#
_symmetry.space_group_name_H-M   'P 1'
#
loop_
_entity.id
_entity.type
_entity.pdbx_description
1 polymer ?
#
loop_
_entity_poly.entity_id
_entity_poly.type
_entity_poly.pdbx_seq_one_letter_code
_entity_poly.pdbx_strand_id
1 'polypeptide(L)'
;MKSFALSLAILLIAIQSPMIQAEWNETPDYWKCYNRVSGSWTFGIAPYGCNASAFGSDQHLTNNYIPVIFEQSQNYSSERNRYMQETYSMIKEAATYYIQSRKPNVSESELSAFQHAALAVAHQESFWSHYRKASQDGRYKMMRGDFGHGHGLMQVDDRAHYTATTQGKGWELITNILYSLDEYYTAWRSADSKWCIKQYGGSWRNRSREAYSQYNGGPSASCRWTNPNHRWARNDRGFEQKYDGRGWENYVANRSAPSKINVNCLANGGTNCPPGGGTDTSGWYNKLLQTPTNEACVFDGESLHCMSDMRHSACLTSLGNYDTSTTTRLSNSEITGINKITYDPHKTCLDNVAHLAPVGSFIKLKTAINLRATPNGELIHTIPKDSVLQVTDFAVFDSEKLNRFYRVNHNNAEGYIWGGNKDEFSNWYELSFQKITDYPLPVNGDWVLINVDKLNLRATPGGAIIDVLDKNTAVIVKGLITQGSTNKSFLHIETDQNEGYIYAGYTIPNSTTSYWVNNTAAPNSNQAAYCPEGSYYNSQFMVCQNQQDTYGPFSRTMIDRCQQWGGGSACSAEFDVTLDGRDTTLSRWSTAWFMKIRENKQCPFGTFRQAEYGWHCVETNTQNEISDVYGPFGTTLVNRCLAKGGGTACYFNRWSASGYLYWSQP
;
A
#
# COMPACT_ATOMS: atom_id res chain seq x y z
N MET A 1 -11.66 42.15 -53.92
CA MET A 1 -11.36 40.70 -53.82
C MET A 1 -11.52 40.33 -52.35
N LYS A 2 -12.74 40.03 -51.89
CA LYS A 2 -13.33 38.68 -51.66
C LYS A 2 -12.52 37.78 -50.72
N SER A 3 -13.05 37.66 -49.48
CA SER A 3 -13.12 36.50 -48.57
C SER A 3 -11.81 35.81 -48.14
N PHE A 4 -11.57 35.42 -46.88
CA PHE A 4 -12.44 34.65 -45.97
C PHE A 4 -12.07 34.92 -44.51
N ALA A 5 -13.11 35.09 -43.69
CA ALA A 5 -13.06 34.93 -42.24
C ALA A 5 -13.15 33.43 -41.90
N LEU A 6 -12.46 32.97 -40.85
CA LEU A 6 -12.87 31.76 -40.15
C LEU A 6 -12.55 31.90 -38.66
N SER A 7 -13.58 32.33 -37.93
CA SER A 7 -13.65 32.28 -36.47
C SER A 7 -13.79 30.82 -36.03
N LEU A 8 -12.86 30.33 -35.21
CA LEU A 8 -13.01 29.04 -34.53
C LEU A 8 -13.58 29.30 -33.14
N ALA A 9 -14.91 29.19 -33.02
CA ALA A 9 -15.61 29.12 -31.75
C ALA A 9 -15.34 27.75 -31.12
N ILE A 10 -14.59 27.72 -30.02
CA ILE A 10 -14.41 26.52 -29.21
C ILE A 10 -15.69 26.35 -28.37
N LEU A 11 -16.53 25.44 -28.83
CA LEU A 11 -17.73 24.97 -28.14
C LEU A 11 -17.30 24.15 -26.92
N LEU A 12 -17.36 24.75 -25.72
CA LEU A 12 -17.30 24.02 -24.45
C LEU A 12 -18.58 23.19 -24.31
N ILE A 13 -18.54 21.94 -24.77
CA ILE A 13 -19.54 20.94 -24.40
C ILE A 13 -19.20 20.51 -22.97
N ALA A 14 -19.85 21.14 -21.99
CA ALA A 14 -19.91 20.63 -20.65
C ALA A 14 -20.67 19.29 -20.71
N ILE A 15 -19.94 18.18 -20.63
CA ILE A 15 -20.53 16.85 -20.39
C ILE A 15 -21.02 16.86 -18.94
N GLN A 16 -22.21 17.44 -18.72
CA GLN A 16 -22.99 17.19 -17.53
C GLN A 16 -23.53 15.77 -17.68
N SER A 17 -22.86 14.80 -17.07
CA SER A 17 -23.47 13.48 -16.86
C SER A 17 -24.77 13.73 -16.09
N PRO A 18 -25.95 13.41 -16.65
CA PRO A 18 -27.19 13.52 -15.90
C PRO A 18 -27.07 12.59 -14.69
N MET A 19 -27.23 13.13 -13.49
CA MET A 19 -27.45 12.30 -12.31
C MET A 19 -28.77 11.57 -12.55
N ILE A 20 -28.69 10.31 -12.96
CA ILE A 20 -29.85 9.42 -13.06
C ILE A 20 -30.35 9.23 -11.62
N GLN A 21 -31.32 10.04 -11.21
CA GLN A 21 -32.09 9.75 -10.01
C GLN A 21 -32.87 8.46 -10.28
N ALA A 22 -32.85 7.51 -9.34
CA ALA A 22 -33.68 6.32 -9.45
C ALA A 22 -35.15 6.76 -9.60
N GLU A 23 -35.81 6.30 -10.67
CA GLU A 23 -37.22 6.61 -10.90
C GLU A 23 -38.07 6.03 -9.76
N TRP A 24 -38.97 6.86 -9.22
CA TRP A 24 -39.95 6.43 -8.24
C TRP A 24 -40.88 5.38 -8.85
N ASN A 25 -41.03 4.24 -8.19
CA ASN A 25 -41.95 3.17 -8.60
C ASN A 25 -43.14 3.09 -7.64
N GLU A 26 -44.36 3.07 -8.17
CA GLU A 26 -45.59 2.89 -7.39
C GLU A 26 -45.82 1.41 -7.10
N THR A 27 -44.94 0.81 -6.30
CA THR A 27 -45.22 -0.52 -5.72
C THR A 27 -46.49 -0.45 -4.87
N PRO A 28 -47.34 -1.50 -4.85
CA PRO A 28 -48.49 -1.53 -3.98
C PRO A 28 -48.08 -1.71 -2.51
N ASP A 29 -48.89 -1.21 -1.58
CA ASP A 29 -48.74 -1.48 -0.15
C ASP A 29 -48.53 -2.99 0.08
N TYR A 30 -47.53 -3.33 0.89
CA TYR A 30 -47.14 -4.72 1.19
C TYR A 30 -46.79 -5.55 -0.06
N TRP A 31 -46.11 -4.95 -1.05
CA TRP A 31 -45.60 -5.64 -2.24
C TRP A 31 -44.84 -6.93 -1.90
N LYS A 32 -45.22 -8.06 -2.53
CA LYS A 32 -44.68 -9.41 -2.27
C LYS A 32 -44.75 -9.87 -0.80
N CYS A 33 -45.69 -9.33 -0.01
CA CYS A 33 -45.83 -9.71 1.39
C CYS A 33 -46.78 -10.89 1.60
N TYR A 34 -46.27 -12.11 1.52
CA TYR A 34 -47.05 -13.30 1.84
C TYR A 34 -47.03 -13.62 3.34
N ASN A 35 -48.16 -14.12 3.86
CA ASN A 35 -48.34 -14.53 5.26
C ASN A 35 -47.87 -13.47 6.26
N ARG A 36 -48.39 -12.25 6.09
CA ARG A 36 -48.02 -11.09 6.91
C ARG A 36 -48.30 -11.37 8.39
N VAL A 37 -47.32 -11.09 9.23
CA VAL A 37 -47.44 -11.13 10.70
C VAL A 37 -47.22 -9.73 11.29
N SER A 38 -48.00 -9.39 12.31
CA SER A 38 -47.85 -8.14 13.06
C SER A 38 -46.67 -8.19 14.03
N GLY A 39 -46.31 -7.06 14.61
CA GLY A 39 -45.19 -6.87 15.52
C GLY A 39 -45.35 -5.58 16.31
N SER A 40 -44.27 -5.10 16.91
CA SER A 40 -44.23 -3.87 17.71
C SER A 40 -42.94 -3.12 17.43
N TRP A 41 -42.94 -1.79 17.57
CA TRP A 41 -41.76 -0.93 17.44
C TRP A 41 -40.77 -1.13 18.60
N THR A 42 -40.20 -2.34 18.66
CA THR A 42 -39.27 -2.83 19.66
C THR A 42 -38.21 -3.70 18.98
N PHE A 43 -37.07 -3.89 19.65
CA PHE A 43 -35.92 -4.57 19.05
C PHE A 43 -36.25 -5.97 18.51
N GLY A 44 -35.92 -6.20 17.23
CA GLY A 44 -36.05 -7.49 16.54
C GLY A 44 -37.43 -7.84 15.97
N ILE A 45 -38.49 -7.09 16.32
CA ILE A 45 -39.88 -7.43 15.91
C ILE A 45 -40.68 -6.26 15.31
N ALA A 46 -40.02 -5.18 14.88
CA ALA A 46 -40.66 -4.01 14.29
C ALA A 46 -41.06 -4.20 12.83
N PRO A 47 -42.09 -3.46 12.36
CA PRO A 47 -43.46 -3.54 12.86
C PRO A 47 -44.25 -4.67 12.21
N TYR A 48 -43.99 -5.01 10.94
CA TYR A 48 -44.58 -6.14 10.24
C TYR A 48 -43.49 -7.07 9.72
N GLY A 49 -43.84 -8.34 9.49
CA GLY A 49 -42.97 -9.31 8.85
C GLY A 49 -43.71 -10.05 7.75
N CYS A 50 -43.02 -10.30 6.63
CA CYS A 50 -43.53 -11.07 5.50
C CYS A 50 -42.57 -12.23 5.21
N ASN A 51 -43.03 -13.30 4.55
CA ASN A 51 -42.15 -14.42 4.20
C ASN A 51 -40.87 -13.94 3.52
N ALA A 52 -39.71 -14.28 4.09
CA ALA A 52 -38.42 -13.97 3.48
C ALA A 52 -38.24 -14.71 2.16
N SER A 53 -38.86 -15.89 2.03
CA SER A 53 -38.93 -16.71 0.81
C SER A 53 -39.53 -16.02 -0.43
N ALA A 54 -40.19 -14.87 -0.27
CA ALA A 54 -40.62 -14.04 -1.41
C ALA A 54 -39.46 -13.33 -2.13
N PHE A 55 -38.29 -13.23 -1.47
CA PHE A 55 -37.15 -12.45 -1.93
C PHE A 55 -35.87 -13.28 -2.08
N GLY A 56 -35.69 -14.31 -1.24
CA GLY A 56 -34.53 -15.21 -1.29
C GLY A 56 -34.79 -16.54 -0.59
N SER A 57 -33.82 -17.45 -0.55
CA SER A 57 -34.07 -18.79 0.01
C SER A 57 -33.94 -18.83 1.54
N ASP A 58 -34.86 -19.56 2.19
CA ASP A 58 -34.76 -19.81 3.64
C ASP A 58 -33.47 -20.55 4.01
N GLN A 59 -32.96 -21.40 3.10
CA GLN A 59 -31.68 -22.10 3.29
C GLN A 59 -30.51 -21.14 3.42
N HIS A 60 -30.48 -20.07 2.61
CA HIS A 60 -29.44 -19.05 2.70
C HIS A 60 -29.48 -18.34 4.06
N LEU A 61 -30.68 -18.08 4.59
CA LEU A 61 -30.84 -17.52 5.94
C LEU A 61 -30.30 -18.45 7.02
N THR A 62 -30.65 -19.73 6.97
CA THR A 62 -30.19 -20.70 7.97
C THR A 62 -28.69 -20.96 7.88
N ASN A 63 -28.09 -20.86 6.69
CA ASN A 63 -26.65 -21.09 6.55
C ASN A 63 -25.81 -19.91 7.05
N ASN A 64 -26.30 -18.68 6.89
CA ASN A 64 -25.48 -17.49 7.06
C ASN A 64 -25.90 -16.61 8.25
N TYR A 65 -27.18 -16.65 8.65
CA TYR A 65 -27.79 -15.61 9.48
C TYR A 65 -28.41 -16.09 10.80
N ILE A 66 -28.30 -17.38 11.16
CA ILE A 66 -28.86 -17.92 12.42
C ILE A 66 -28.60 -17.02 13.64
N PRO A 67 -27.37 -16.52 13.91
CA PRO A 67 -27.10 -15.67 15.07
C PRO A 67 -27.93 -14.38 15.11
N VAL A 68 -28.37 -13.86 13.96
CA VAL A 68 -29.09 -12.59 13.83
C VAL A 68 -30.52 -12.77 13.28
N ILE A 69 -31.11 -13.94 13.47
CA ILE A 69 -32.56 -14.17 13.31
C ILE A 69 -33.21 -14.09 14.70
N PHE A 70 -34.27 -13.29 14.84
CA PHE A 70 -35.02 -13.19 16.11
C PHE A 70 -36.00 -14.37 16.24
N GLU A 71 -35.89 -15.16 17.30
CA GLU A 71 -36.70 -16.36 17.53
C GLU A 71 -37.94 -16.05 18.39
N GLN A 72 -39.09 -15.77 17.77
CA GLN A 72 -40.30 -15.35 18.50
C GLN A 72 -40.93 -16.45 19.37
N SER A 73 -40.51 -17.71 19.22
CA SER A 73 -40.94 -18.80 20.09
C SER A 73 -40.23 -18.79 21.45
N GLN A 74 -39.15 -18.00 21.61
CA GLN A 74 -38.38 -17.91 22.84
C GLN A 74 -38.93 -16.83 23.78
N ASN A 75 -38.48 -16.86 25.05
CA ASN A 75 -38.79 -15.77 25.98
C ASN A 75 -38.24 -14.45 25.44
N TYR A 76 -39.13 -13.45 25.29
CA TYR A 76 -38.80 -12.19 24.64
C TYR A 76 -37.62 -11.44 25.27
N SER A 77 -37.51 -11.43 26.61
CA SER A 77 -36.46 -10.66 27.29
C SER A 77 -35.07 -11.26 27.04
N SER A 78 -34.94 -12.59 27.21
CA SER A 78 -33.69 -13.29 26.95
C SER A 78 -33.32 -13.26 25.47
N GLU A 79 -34.31 -13.46 24.60
CA GLU A 79 -34.10 -13.48 23.16
C GLU A 79 -33.70 -12.11 22.63
N ARG A 80 -34.32 -11.03 23.12
CA ARG A 80 -33.92 -9.66 22.79
C ARG A 80 -32.46 -9.42 23.16
N ASN A 81 -32.01 -9.80 24.34
CA ASN A 81 -30.62 -9.56 24.75
C ASN A 81 -29.63 -10.35 23.88
N ARG A 82 -29.94 -11.62 23.58
CA ARG A 82 -29.15 -12.45 22.65
C ARG A 82 -29.08 -11.81 21.26
N TYR A 83 -30.24 -11.53 20.67
CA TYR A 83 -30.35 -10.93 19.34
C TYR A 83 -29.64 -9.59 19.25
N MET A 84 -29.80 -8.72 20.27
CA MET A 84 -29.18 -7.41 20.31
C MET A 84 -27.66 -7.48 20.41
N GLN A 85 -27.12 -8.43 21.19
CA GLN A 85 -25.67 -8.67 21.24
C GLN A 85 -25.11 -9.03 19.86
N GLU A 86 -25.72 -10.00 19.16
CA GLU A 86 -25.23 -10.45 17.86
C GLU A 86 -25.40 -9.38 16.78
N THR A 87 -26.55 -8.70 16.77
CA THR A 87 -26.86 -7.64 15.80
C THR A 87 -25.96 -6.41 16.01
N TYR A 88 -25.64 -6.07 17.26
CA TYR A 88 -24.70 -4.98 17.58
C TYR A 88 -23.32 -5.23 16.97
N SER A 89 -22.76 -6.42 17.21
CA SER A 89 -21.45 -6.80 16.71
C SER A 89 -21.44 -6.81 15.17
N MET A 90 -22.47 -7.38 14.55
CA MET A 90 -22.62 -7.38 13.08
C MET A 90 -22.72 -5.98 12.49
N ILE A 91 -23.56 -5.08 13.02
CA ILE A 91 -23.69 -3.70 12.48
C ILE A 91 -22.36 -2.95 12.57
N LYS A 92 -21.63 -3.08 13.69
CA LYS A 92 -20.31 -2.45 13.84
C LYS A 92 -19.31 -2.96 12.81
N GLU A 93 -19.27 -4.27 12.60
CA GLU A 93 -18.36 -4.88 11.64
C GLU A 93 -18.72 -4.50 10.20
N ALA A 94 -20.01 -4.47 9.84
CA ALA A 94 -20.49 -3.98 8.55
C ALA A 94 -20.15 -2.49 8.32
N ALA A 95 -20.33 -1.65 9.33
CA ALA A 95 -19.95 -0.24 9.25
C ALA A 95 -18.43 -0.05 9.10
N THR A 96 -17.64 -0.89 9.77
CA THR A 96 -16.17 -0.89 9.69
C THR A 96 -15.71 -1.28 8.29
N TYR A 97 -16.17 -2.44 7.80
CA TYR A 97 -15.93 -2.92 6.46
C TYR A 97 -16.28 -1.84 5.43
N TYR A 98 -17.47 -1.26 5.56
CA TYR A 98 -17.96 -0.26 4.64
C TYR A 98 -17.06 0.99 4.60
N ILE A 99 -16.79 1.64 5.73
CA ILE A 99 -16.03 2.90 5.72
C ILE A 99 -14.56 2.68 5.33
N GLN A 100 -13.94 1.58 5.74
CA GLN A 100 -12.56 1.24 5.34
C GLN A 100 -12.47 0.82 3.87
N SER A 101 -13.56 0.34 3.26
CA SER A 101 -13.63 0.12 1.80
C SER A 101 -13.61 1.42 1.01
N ARG A 102 -14.29 2.47 1.51
CA ARG A 102 -14.39 3.78 0.85
C ARG A 102 -13.24 4.73 1.19
N LYS A 103 -12.68 4.61 2.40
CA LYS A 103 -11.61 5.46 2.94
C LYS A 103 -10.62 4.61 3.74
N PRO A 104 -9.61 3.99 3.08
CA PRO A 104 -8.66 3.09 3.75
C PRO A 104 -7.90 3.74 4.91
N ASN A 105 -7.60 5.04 4.81
CA ASN A 105 -6.90 5.82 5.84
C ASN A 105 -7.87 6.58 6.76
N VAL A 106 -9.06 6.02 7.03
CA VAL A 106 -10.03 6.62 7.97
C VAL A 106 -9.40 6.71 9.37
N SER A 107 -9.55 7.85 10.05
CA SER A 107 -9.05 7.99 11.41
C SER A 107 -9.89 7.14 12.37
N GLU A 108 -9.29 6.70 13.48
CA GLU A 108 -10.00 5.94 14.51
C GLU A 108 -11.23 6.69 15.06
N SER A 109 -11.11 8.02 15.21
CA SER A 109 -12.21 8.88 15.65
C SER A 109 -13.37 8.93 14.65
N GLU A 110 -13.09 8.93 13.35
CA GLU A 110 -14.13 8.91 12.31
C GLU A 110 -14.76 7.53 12.19
N LEU A 111 -13.96 6.46 12.27
CA LEU A 111 -14.43 5.07 12.27
C LEU A 111 -15.42 4.83 13.42
N SER A 112 -15.04 5.21 14.65
CA SER A 112 -15.89 5.08 15.83
C SER A 112 -17.19 5.89 15.70
N ALA A 113 -17.10 7.11 15.19
CA ALA A 113 -18.26 7.95 14.94
C ALA A 113 -19.20 7.37 13.87
N PHE A 114 -18.66 6.80 12.80
CA PHE A 114 -19.44 6.18 11.73
C PHE A 114 -20.12 4.89 12.19
N GLN A 115 -19.43 4.05 12.97
CA GLN A 115 -20.03 2.88 13.63
C GLN A 115 -21.20 3.29 14.54
N HIS A 116 -21.01 4.33 15.35
CA HIS A 116 -22.08 4.86 16.21
C HIS A 116 -23.26 5.34 15.37
N ALA A 117 -23.00 6.13 14.32
CA ALA A 117 -24.04 6.62 13.42
C ALA A 117 -24.83 5.47 12.79
N ALA A 118 -24.17 4.42 12.30
CA ALA A 118 -24.82 3.24 11.72
C ALA A 118 -25.78 2.55 12.72
N LEU A 119 -25.36 2.37 13.98
CA LEU A 119 -26.21 1.83 15.04
C LEU A 119 -27.44 2.72 15.30
N ALA A 120 -27.24 4.04 15.29
CA ALA A 120 -28.32 5.01 15.48
C ALA A 120 -29.31 5.01 14.30
N VAL A 121 -28.84 4.95 13.05
CA VAL A 121 -29.70 4.84 11.86
C VAL A 121 -30.51 3.55 11.92
N ALA A 122 -29.86 2.41 12.21
CA ALA A 122 -30.55 1.14 12.33
C ALA A 122 -31.63 1.16 13.43
N HIS A 123 -31.37 1.82 14.57
CA HIS A 123 -32.38 1.98 15.63
C HIS A 123 -33.48 2.95 15.19
N GLN A 124 -33.12 4.02 14.48
CA GLN A 124 -34.07 5.02 14.02
C GLN A 124 -35.11 4.43 13.07
N GLU A 125 -34.65 3.71 12.06
CA GLU A 125 -35.48 3.22 10.98
C GLU A 125 -36.16 1.88 11.33
N SER A 126 -35.49 0.98 12.05
CA SER A 126 -35.96 -0.43 12.09
C SER A 126 -35.99 -1.07 13.46
N PHE A 127 -35.59 -0.36 14.52
CA PHE A 127 -35.33 -0.97 15.85
C PHE A 127 -34.51 -2.26 15.70
N TRP A 128 -33.47 -2.19 14.86
CA TRP A 128 -32.60 -3.31 14.54
C TRP A 128 -33.31 -4.58 14.06
N SER A 129 -34.48 -4.47 13.44
CA SER A 129 -35.26 -5.62 12.99
C SER A 129 -34.95 -5.92 11.53
N HIS A 130 -34.56 -7.16 11.22
CA HIS A 130 -34.41 -7.61 9.84
C HIS A 130 -35.09 -8.96 9.61
N TYR A 131 -34.59 -10.04 10.21
CA TYR A 131 -35.23 -11.35 10.15
C TYR A 131 -35.80 -11.78 11.50
N ARG A 132 -36.92 -12.50 11.45
CA ARG A 132 -37.47 -13.23 12.61
C ARG A 132 -38.09 -14.55 12.20
N LYS A 133 -38.02 -15.54 13.06
CA LYS A 133 -38.82 -16.75 12.95
C LYS A 133 -40.13 -16.54 13.70
N ALA A 134 -41.23 -16.48 12.96
CA ALA A 134 -42.53 -16.13 13.52
C ALA A 134 -43.11 -17.28 14.34
N SER A 135 -43.63 -16.98 15.55
CA SER A 135 -44.27 -18.00 16.39
C SER A 135 -45.66 -18.40 15.88
N GLN A 136 -46.31 -17.54 15.08
CA GLN A 136 -47.65 -17.76 14.56
C GLN A 136 -47.70 -18.87 13.49
N ASP A 137 -46.66 -18.98 12.66
CA ASP A 137 -46.63 -19.94 11.55
C ASP A 137 -45.29 -20.67 11.37
N GLY A 138 -44.31 -20.41 12.24
CA GLY A 138 -42.98 -21.05 12.21
C GLY A 138 -42.07 -20.60 11.06
N ARG A 139 -42.51 -19.65 10.22
CA ARG A 139 -41.79 -19.25 8.99
C ARG A 139 -40.79 -18.14 9.25
N TYR A 140 -39.75 -18.10 8.44
CA TYR A 140 -38.82 -16.98 8.40
C TYR A 140 -39.49 -15.75 7.76
N LYS A 141 -39.45 -14.64 8.48
CA LYS A 141 -40.02 -13.36 8.08
C LYS A 141 -38.93 -12.33 7.94
N MET A 142 -39.03 -11.51 6.91
CA MET A 142 -38.27 -10.29 6.76
C MET A 142 -39.14 -9.10 7.18
N MET A 143 -38.55 -8.15 7.90
CA MET A 143 -39.19 -6.92 8.35
C MET A 143 -39.71 -6.09 7.16
N ARG A 144 -40.93 -5.58 7.31
CA ARG A 144 -41.53 -4.59 6.42
C ARG A 144 -42.13 -3.43 7.22
N GLY A 145 -41.71 -2.20 6.92
CA GLY A 145 -42.25 -0.98 7.50
C GLY A 145 -42.93 -0.09 6.46
N ASP A 146 -43.43 1.09 6.87
CA ASP A 146 -44.08 2.09 6.00
C ASP A 146 -45.14 1.51 5.08
N PHE A 147 -46.19 0.91 5.66
CA PHE A 147 -47.26 0.23 4.92
C PHE A 147 -46.75 -0.88 3.99
N GLY A 148 -45.58 -1.43 4.33
CA GLY A 148 -44.94 -2.51 3.59
C GLY A 148 -43.86 -2.04 2.62
N HIS A 149 -43.58 -0.76 2.47
CA HIS A 149 -42.56 -0.29 1.52
C HIS A 149 -41.13 -0.37 2.03
N GLY A 150 -40.88 -0.22 3.33
CA GLY A 150 -39.52 -0.28 3.88
C GLY A 150 -39.06 -1.72 4.05
N HIS A 151 -37.92 -2.09 3.48
CA HIS A 151 -37.34 -3.43 3.59
C HIS A 151 -36.27 -3.48 4.68
N GLY A 152 -36.48 -4.35 5.66
CA GLY A 152 -35.43 -4.79 6.56
C GLY A 152 -34.83 -3.71 7.46
N LEU A 153 -33.59 -3.99 7.87
CA LEU A 153 -32.74 -3.12 8.67
C LEU A 153 -32.51 -1.81 7.92
N MET A 154 -32.55 -0.68 8.62
CA MET A 154 -32.35 0.66 8.01
C MET A 154 -33.43 1.08 6.97
N GLN A 155 -34.46 0.23 6.73
CA GLN A 155 -35.64 0.49 5.90
C GLN A 155 -35.36 0.99 4.48
N VAL A 156 -34.88 0.10 3.60
CA VAL A 156 -34.76 0.44 2.17
C VAL A 156 -36.14 0.46 1.51
N ASP A 157 -36.64 1.64 1.14
CA ASP A 157 -37.98 1.82 0.57
C ASP A 157 -38.05 1.32 -0.89
N ASP A 158 -38.94 0.36 -1.18
CA ASP A 158 -39.06 -0.22 -2.52
C ASP A 158 -39.64 0.69 -3.59
N ARG A 159 -40.18 1.86 -3.23
CA ARG A 159 -40.64 2.87 -4.19
C ARG A 159 -39.50 3.73 -4.68
N ALA A 160 -38.62 4.15 -3.76
CA ALA A 160 -37.44 4.96 -4.08
C ALA A 160 -36.26 4.12 -4.57
N HIS A 161 -36.18 2.85 -4.16
CA HIS A 161 -35.04 1.97 -4.42
C HIS A 161 -35.45 0.67 -5.15
N TYR A 162 -36.48 0.74 -6.01
CA TYR A 162 -37.05 -0.43 -6.67
C TYR A 162 -36.02 -1.33 -7.38
N THR A 163 -35.07 -0.73 -8.10
CA THR A 163 -33.99 -1.48 -8.77
C THR A 163 -33.11 -2.22 -7.77
N ALA A 164 -32.76 -1.59 -6.65
CA ALA A 164 -31.94 -2.22 -5.62
C ALA A 164 -32.71 -3.36 -4.92
N THR A 165 -33.99 -3.15 -4.59
CA THR A 165 -34.80 -4.17 -3.90
C THR A 165 -35.08 -5.38 -4.80
N THR A 166 -35.33 -5.17 -6.10
CA THR A 166 -35.50 -6.26 -7.08
C THR A 166 -34.21 -7.03 -7.36
N GLN A 167 -33.04 -6.40 -7.22
CA GLN A 167 -31.73 -7.05 -7.26
C GLN A 167 -31.35 -7.77 -5.96
N GLY A 168 -32.24 -7.81 -4.98
CA GLY A 168 -32.02 -8.53 -3.73
C GLY A 168 -31.40 -7.69 -2.60
N LYS A 169 -31.02 -6.43 -2.84
CA LYS A 169 -30.40 -5.55 -1.84
C LYS A 169 -31.34 -5.13 -0.71
N GLY A 170 -32.65 -5.36 -0.87
CA GLY A 170 -33.64 -5.10 0.18
C GLY A 170 -33.73 -6.23 1.22
N TRP A 171 -33.46 -7.48 0.81
CA TRP A 171 -33.72 -8.63 1.68
C TRP A 171 -32.48 -9.31 2.20
N GLU A 172 -31.34 -9.25 1.53
CA GLU A 172 -30.10 -9.89 1.95
C GLU A 172 -29.43 -8.99 3.00
N LEU A 173 -29.28 -9.46 4.24
CA LEU A 173 -29.02 -8.59 5.40
C LEU A 173 -27.73 -7.76 5.27
N ILE A 174 -26.60 -8.36 4.91
CA ILE A 174 -25.34 -7.59 4.80
C ILE A 174 -25.41 -6.64 3.60
N THR A 175 -25.91 -7.09 2.45
CA THR A 175 -26.10 -6.24 1.27
C THR A 175 -27.03 -5.06 1.55
N ASN A 176 -28.09 -5.29 2.33
CA ASN A 176 -29.06 -4.29 2.76
C ASN A 176 -28.42 -3.22 3.65
N ILE A 177 -27.58 -3.63 4.61
CA ILE A 177 -26.81 -2.70 5.43
C ILE A 177 -25.84 -1.89 4.55
N LEU A 178 -25.06 -2.56 3.70
CA LEU A 178 -24.05 -1.88 2.88
C LEU A 178 -24.69 -0.90 1.90
N TYR A 179 -25.83 -1.25 1.31
CA TYR A 179 -26.59 -0.35 0.45
C TYR A 179 -27.08 0.89 1.22
N SER A 180 -27.65 0.69 2.41
CA SER A 180 -28.10 1.79 3.27
C SER A 180 -26.96 2.68 3.76
N LEU A 181 -25.81 2.07 4.08
CA LEU A 181 -24.60 2.79 4.44
C LEU A 181 -24.00 3.56 3.27
N ASP A 182 -24.19 3.14 2.02
CA ASP A 182 -23.77 3.87 0.83
C ASP A 182 -24.54 5.18 0.64
N GLU A 183 -25.87 5.12 0.78
CA GLU A 183 -26.73 6.29 0.78
C GLU A 183 -26.36 7.25 1.93
N TYR A 184 -26.19 6.71 3.14
CA TYR A 184 -25.81 7.49 4.31
C TYR A 184 -24.41 8.12 4.16
N TYR A 185 -23.45 7.36 3.65
CA TYR A 185 -22.06 7.80 3.50
C TYR A 185 -21.92 8.91 2.46
N THR A 186 -22.74 8.89 1.41
CA THR A 186 -22.80 9.97 0.42
C THR A 186 -23.12 11.32 1.06
N ALA A 187 -24.02 11.34 2.05
CA ALA A 187 -24.29 12.54 2.83
C ALA A 187 -23.19 12.82 3.89
N TRP A 188 -22.69 11.78 4.56
CA TRP A 188 -21.60 11.87 5.56
C TRP A 188 -20.35 12.57 5.01
N ARG A 189 -19.88 12.15 3.83
CA ARG A 189 -18.65 12.65 3.22
C ARG A 189 -18.70 14.14 2.88
N SER A 190 -19.88 14.69 2.64
CA SER A 190 -20.07 16.10 2.28
C SER A 190 -20.55 16.95 3.46
N ALA A 191 -20.85 16.35 4.61
CA ALA A 191 -21.44 17.04 5.75
C ALA A 191 -20.57 18.18 6.28
N ASP A 192 -19.24 18.02 6.32
CA ASP A 192 -18.33 19.08 6.81
C ASP A 192 -18.38 20.38 6.00
N SER A 193 -18.78 20.31 4.74
CA SER A 193 -18.92 21.46 3.86
C SER A 193 -20.24 22.23 4.04
N LYS A 194 -21.22 21.66 4.76
CA LYS A 194 -22.57 22.24 4.87
C LYS A 194 -22.59 23.45 5.82
N TRP A 195 -23.39 24.46 5.47
CA TRP A 195 -23.50 25.70 6.23
C TRP A 195 -23.92 25.47 7.69
N CYS A 196 -24.86 24.55 7.94
CA CYS A 196 -25.31 24.23 9.29
C CYS A 196 -24.20 23.61 10.14
N ILE A 197 -23.28 22.86 9.53
CA ILE A 197 -22.12 22.31 10.24
C ILE A 197 -21.10 23.40 10.55
N LYS A 198 -20.92 24.38 9.66
CA LYS A 198 -20.06 25.55 9.94
C LYS A 198 -20.65 26.44 11.04
N GLN A 199 -21.97 26.62 11.07
CA GLN A 199 -22.67 27.46 12.04
C GLN A 199 -22.81 26.81 13.42
N TYR A 200 -23.13 25.52 13.48
CA TYR A 200 -23.44 24.82 14.74
C TYR A 200 -22.31 23.89 15.21
N GLY A 201 -21.15 23.91 14.54
CA GLY A 201 -19.93 23.20 14.91
C GLY A 201 -19.74 21.85 14.21
N GLY A 202 -18.48 21.59 13.82
CA GLY A 202 -18.01 20.42 13.04
C GLY A 202 -17.94 19.09 13.78
N SER A 203 -18.75 18.88 14.83
CA SER A 203 -18.73 17.64 15.61
C SER A 203 -19.22 16.44 14.78
N TRP A 204 -18.71 15.25 15.09
CA TRP A 204 -19.21 14.01 14.48
C TRP A 204 -20.71 13.84 14.69
N ARG A 205 -21.23 14.18 15.87
CA ARG A 205 -22.67 14.18 16.15
C ARG A 205 -23.47 15.03 15.15
N ASN A 206 -23.05 16.26 14.88
CA ASN A 206 -23.76 17.12 13.93
C ASN A 206 -23.61 16.63 12.48
N ARG A 207 -22.43 16.13 12.11
CA ARG A 207 -22.23 15.46 10.80
C ARG A 207 -23.15 14.26 10.65
N SER A 208 -23.35 13.47 11.71
CA SER A 208 -24.28 12.34 11.71
C SER A 208 -25.73 12.77 11.50
N ARG A 209 -26.16 13.85 12.14
CA ARG A 209 -27.51 14.43 12.00
C ARG A 209 -27.76 14.98 10.60
N GLU A 210 -26.74 15.63 10.03
CA GLU A 210 -26.77 16.13 8.65
C GLU A 210 -26.89 14.97 7.65
N ALA A 211 -26.06 13.95 7.82
CA ALA A 211 -26.11 12.77 6.97
C ALA A 211 -27.46 12.05 7.08
N TYR A 212 -28.01 11.94 8.29
CA TYR A 212 -29.32 11.34 8.52
C TYR A 212 -30.46 12.14 7.87
N SER A 213 -30.41 13.48 7.96
CA SER A 213 -31.43 14.34 7.35
C SER A 213 -31.56 14.06 5.85
N GLN A 214 -30.42 13.93 5.17
CA GLN A 214 -30.36 13.60 3.74
C GLN A 214 -30.67 12.13 3.45
N TYR A 215 -30.23 11.19 4.30
CA TYR A 215 -30.59 9.77 4.16
C TYR A 215 -32.12 9.57 4.19
N ASN A 216 -32.80 10.20 5.14
CA ASN A 216 -34.24 10.05 5.33
C ASN A 216 -35.08 10.94 4.40
N GLY A 217 -34.53 12.04 3.88
CA GLY A 217 -35.28 13.05 3.11
C GLY A 217 -34.74 13.34 1.71
N GLY A 218 -33.76 12.58 1.24
CA GLY A 218 -32.99 12.85 0.03
C GLY A 218 -32.05 14.05 0.14
N PRO A 219 -31.23 14.32 -0.89
CA PRO A 219 -30.22 15.40 -0.87
C PRO A 219 -30.79 16.80 -0.55
N SER A 220 -32.05 17.06 -0.91
CA SER A 220 -32.74 18.32 -0.61
C SER A 220 -33.01 18.56 0.88
N ALA A 221 -32.92 17.51 1.71
CA ALA A 221 -33.09 17.62 3.16
C ALA A 221 -31.79 18.03 3.89
N SER A 222 -30.77 18.48 3.16
CA SER A 222 -29.56 19.03 3.77
C SER A 222 -29.89 20.15 4.76
N CYS A 223 -29.28 20.10 5.95
CA CYS A 223 -29.51 21.00 7.08
C CYS A 223 -30.95 21.04 7.63
N ARG A 224 -31.83 20.10 7.26
CA ARG A 224 -33.22 20.03 7.77
C ARG A 224 -33.29 19.99 9.30
N TRP A 225 -32.35 19.29 9.94
CA TRP A 225 -32.28 19.13 11.40
C TRP A 225 -32.16 20.46 12.18
N THR A 226 -31.78 21.57 11.53
CA THR A 226 -31.73 22.89 12.18
C THR A 226 -33.08 23.62 12.16
N ASN A 227 -34.07 23.13 11.40
CA ASN A 227 -35.39 23.74 11.29
C ASN A 227 -36.45 22.92 12.06
N PRO A 228 -36.77 23.27 13.32
CA PRO A 228 -37.73 22.52 14.13
C PRO A 228 -39.17 22.55 13.60
N ASN A 229 -39.48 23.47 12.68
CA ASN A 229 -40.80 23.64 12.08
C ASN A 229 -40.97 22.86 10.76
N HIS A 230 -39.91 22.25 10.24
CA HIS A 230 -40.02 21.43 9.05
C HIS A 230 -40.90 20.20 9.34
N ARG A 231 -41.80 19.84 8.41
CA ARG A 231 -42.78 18.74 8.59
C ARG A 231 -42.16 17.40 9.02
N TRP A 232 -40.90 17.16 8.62
CA TRP A 232 -40.13 15.96 8.93
C TRP A 232 -39.08 16.14 10.05
N ALA A 233 -38.99 17.31 10.69
CA ALA A 233 -38.02 17.58 11.76
C ALA A 233 -38.15 16.62 12.96
N ARG A 234 -39.34 16.04 13.15
CA ARG A 234 -39.57 14.99 14.16
C ARG A 234 -38.68 13.76 13.95
N ASN A 235 -38.35 13.41 12.71
CA ASN A 235 -37.50 12.26 12.39
C ASN A 235 -36.04 12.57 12.79
N ASP A 236 -35.56 13.78 12.49
CA ASP A 236 -34.20 14.21 12.88
C ASP A 236 -34.04 14.27 14.40
N ARG A 237 -35.07 14.75 15.12
CA ARG A 237 -35.10 14.71 16.58
C ARG A 237 -35.10 13.28 17.12
N GLY A 238 -35.85 12.37 16.49
CA GLY A 238 -35.85 10.95 16.86
C GLY A 238 -34.49 10.30 16.67
N PHE A 239 -33.82 10.57 15.55
CA PHE A 239 -32.45 10.13 15.31
C PHE A 239 -31.48 10.69 16.35
N GLU A 240 -31.54 12.00 16.61
CA GLU A 240 -30.70 12.66 17.62
C GLU A 240 -30.87 12.03 19.01
N GLN A 241 -32.10 11.81 19.45
CA GLN A 241 -32.40 11.16 20.73
C GLN A 241 -31.84 9.75 20.81
N LYS A 242 -31.93 8.97 19.73
CA LYS A 242 -31.38 7.61 19.67
C LYS A 242 -29.85 7.63 19.62
N TYR A 243 -29.27 8.53 18.85
CA TYR A 243 -27.83 8.73 18.75
C TYR A 243 -27.23 9.07 20.11
N ASP A 244 -27.81 10.01 20.84
CA ASP A 244 -27.30 10.44 22.14
C ASP A 244 -27.62 9.44 23.25
N GLY A 245 -28.85 8.94 23.28
CA GLY A 245 -29.34 8.09 24.37
C GLY A 245 -28.82 6.65 24.31
N ARG A 246 -28.38 6.17 23.15
CA ARG A 246 -27.78 4.83 22.94
C ARG A 246 -28.56 3.69 23.61
N GLY A 247 -29.89 3.77 23.64
CA GLY A 247 -30.73 2.86 24.44
C GLY A 247 -30.56 1.36 24.13
N TRP A 248 -29.98 1.02 22.96
CA TRP A 248 -29.58 -0.34 22.61
C TRP A 248 -28.50 -0.93 23.54
N GLU A 249 -27.64 -0.09 24.11
CA GLU A 249 -26.53 -0.52 24.96
C GLU A 249 -26.99 -1.25 26.23
N ASN A 250 -28.24 -1.04 26.66
CA ASN A 250 -28.86 -1.75 27.79
C ASN A 250 -29.09 -3.25 27.51
N TYR A 251 -28.99 -3.68 26.25
CA TYR A 251 -29.23 -5.05 25.81
C TYR A 251 -27.99 -5.73 25.24
N VAL A 252 -26.82 -5.09 25.34
CA VAL A 252 -25.54 -5.59 24.81
C VAL A 252 -24.58 -5.81 25.97
N ALA A 253 -24.23 -7.06 26.24
CA ALA A 253 -23.38 -7.44 27.36
C ALA A 253 -21.88 -7.16 27.07
N ASN A 254 -21.42 -7.46 25.86
CA ASN A 254 -20.03 -7.27 25.44
C ASN A 254 -19.96 -6.44 24.16
N ARG A 255 -19.55 -5.17 24.29
CA ARG A 255 -19.46 -4.22 23.17
C ARG A 255 -18.22 -4.41 22.28
N SER A 256 -17.33 -5.31 22.68
CA SER A 256 -16.11 -5.66 21.95
C SER A 256 -16.17 -7.06 21.34
N ALA A 257 -17.28 -7.79 21.50
CA ALA A 257 -17.43 -9.11 20.89
C ALA A 257 -17.40 -9.00 19.36
N PRO A 258 -16.64 -9.86 18.66
CA PRO A 258 -16.68 -9.93 17.20
C PRO A 258 -18.05 -10.42 16.70
N SER A 259 -18.38 -10.14 15.45
CA SER A 259 -19.59 -10.68 14.83
C SER A 259 -19.49 -12.21 14.69
N LYS A 260 -20.57 -12.92 14.98
CA LYS A 260 -20.70 -14.34 14.58
C LYS A 260 -21.10 -14.50 13.11
N ILE A 261 -21.51 -13.43 12.46
CA ILE A 261 -21.78 -13.36 11.02
C ILE A 261 -20.48 -12.98 10.31
N ASN A 262 -20.07 -13.74 9.30
CA ASN A 262 -18.92 -13.39 8.47
C ASN A 262 -19.29 -12.27 7.50
N VAL A 263 -19.25 -11.03 8.00
CA VAL A 263 -19.63 -9.83 7.24
C VAL A 263 -18.81 -9.70 5.97
N ASN A 264 -17.50 -9.96 6.05
CA ASN A 264 -16.60 -9.82 4.91
C ASN A 264 -16.95 -10.78 3.76
N CYS A 265 -17.17 -12.07 4.06
CA CYS A 265 -17.58 -13.06 3.07
C CYS A 265 -18.90 -12.68 2.38
N LEU A 266 -19.91 -12.28 3.17
CA LEU A 266 -21.23 -11.91 2.67
C LEU A 266 -21.20 -10.59 1.89
N ALA A 267 -20.42 -9.61 2.35
CA ALA A 267 -20.21 -8.34 1.66
C ALA A 267 -19.57 -8.50 0.27
N ASN A 268 -18.82 -9.58 0.06
CA ASN A 268 -18.19 -9.93 -1.21
C ASN A 268 -19.01 -10.95 -2.02
N GLY A 269 -20.29 -11.17 -1.69
CA GLY A 269 -21.22 -12.02 -2.45
C GLY A 269 -21.07 -13.52 -2.20
N GLY A 270 -20.41 -13.93 -1.11
CA GLY A 270 -20.30 -15.33 -0.73
C GLY A 270 -21.67 -15.96 -0.40
N THR A 271 -21.93 -17.16 -0.92
CA THR A 271 -23.22 -17.85 -0.73
C THR A 271 -23.26 -18.80 0.47
N ASN A 272 -22.10 -19.17 1.00
CA ASN A 272 -21.94 -20.08 2.13
C ASN A 272 -20.83 -19.58 3.06
N CYS A 273 -21.19 -18.72 3.99
CA CYS A 273 -20.32 -18.04 4.93
C CYS A 273 -20.67 -18.50 6.36
N PRO A 274 -20.24 -19.71 6.79
CA PRO A 274 -20.73 -20.33 8.01
C PRO A 274 -20.42 -19.46 9.25
N PRO A 275 -21.38 -19.32 10.18
CA PRO A 275 -21.18 -18.54 11.40
C PRO A 275 -20.28 -19.32 12.37
N GLY A 276 -19.02 -18.89 12.53
CA GLY A 276 -18.09 -19.46 13.50
C GLY A 276 -16.68 -19.72 12.99
N GLY A 277 -15.95 -18.64 12.64
CA GLY A 277 -14.53 -18.44 12.99
C GLY A 277 -13.46 -19.45 12.59
N GLY A 278 -13.75 -20.51 11.82
CA GLY A 278 -12.71 -21.20 11.07
C GLY A 278 -12.25 -20.29 9.95
N THR A 279 -10.97 -19.93 9.91
CA THR A 279 -10.42 -19.26 8.74
C THR A 279 -10.50 -20.23 7.57
N ASP A 280 -11.52 -20.08 6.74
CA ASP A 280 -11.60 -20.80 5.47
C ASP A 280 -10.57 -20.21 4.51
N THR A 281 -9.36 -20.78 4.54
CA THR A 281 -8.27 -20.39 3.65
C THR A 281 -8.43 -20.96 2.24
N SER A 282 -9.45 -21.80 1.98
CA SER A 282 -9.67 -22.38 0.65
C SER A 282 -9.95 -21.28 -0.38
N GLY A 283 -10.53 -20.16 0.06
CA GLY A 283 -10.78 -18.99 -0.77
C GLY A 283 -9.56 -18.08 -1.00
N TRP A 284 -8.39 -18.39 -0.42
CA TRP A 284 -7.20 -17.52 -0.47
C TRP A 284 -6.22 -17.88 -1.59
N TYR A 285 -6.25 -19.14 -2.03
CA TYR A 285 -5.37 -19.62 -3.09
C TYR A 285 -5.56 -18.81 -4.37
N ASN A 286 -4.43 -18.49 -5.01
CA ASN A 286 -4.37 -17.70 -6.26
C ASN A 286 -5.02 -16.32 -6.17
N LYS A 287 -5.13 -15.72 -4.98
CA LYS A 287 -5.65 -14.36 -4.83
C LYS A 287 -4.62 -13.43 -4.21
N LEU A 288 -4.70 -12.16 -4.59
CA LEU A 288 -4.03 -11.12 -3.83
C LEU A 288 -4.82 -10.88 -2.54
N LEU A 289 -4.15 -11.03 -1.41
CA LEU A 289 -4.75 -10.83 -0.10
C LEU A 289 -4.32 -9.47 0.45
N GLN A 290 -5.20 -8.79 1.14
CA GLN A 290 -4.92 -7.49 1.77
C GLN A 290 -5.20 -7.59 3.27
N THR A 291 -4.19 -7.45 4.12
CA THR A 291 -4.38 -7.51 5.57
C THR A 291 -5.04 -6.24 6.12
N PRO A 292 -5.55 -6.25 7.38
CA PRO A 292 -6.10 -5.05 8.02
C PRO A 292 -5.13 -3.88 8.12
N THR A 293 -3.82 -4.15 8.11
CA THR A 293 -2.76 -3.13 8.12
C THR A 293 -2.32 -2.73 6.71
N ASN A 294 -3.11 -3.04 5.68
CA ASN A 294 -2.86 -2.69 4.28
C ASN A 294 -1.62 -3.36 3.66
N GLU A 295 -1.18 -4.50 4.21
CA GLU A 295 -0.12 -5.31 3.61
C GLU A 295 -0.70 -6.10 2.42
N ALA A 296 0.05 -6.19 1.32
CA ALA A 296 -0.26 -7.13 0.24
C ALA A 296 0.32 -8.50 0.59
N CYS A 297 -0.47 -9.56 0.49
CA CYS A 297 -0.01 -10.92 0.76
C CYS A 297 -0.46 -11.91 -0.31
N VAL A 298 0.29 -12.99 -0.44
CA VAL A 298 -0.12 -14.21 -1.14
C VAL A 298 -0.06 -15.38 -0.16
N PHE A 299 -0.91 -16.38 -0.36
CA PHE A 299 -0.96 -17.57 0.49
C PHE A 299 -0.46 -18.79 -0.28
N ASP A 300 0.52 -19.49 0.27
CA ASP A 300 1.14 -20.67 -0.34
C ASP A 300 0.47 -22.00 0.10
N GLY A 301 -0.48 -21.92 1.04
CA GLY A 301 -1.14 -23.07 1.66
C GLY A 301 -0.86 -23.22 3.15
N GLU A 302 0.21 -22.60 3.64
CA GLU A 302 0.64 -22.64 5.04
C GLU A 302 0.87 -21.25 5.63
N SER A 303 1.52 -20.36 4.87
CA SER A 303 1.98 -19.06 5.31
C SER A 303 1.49 -17.92 4.40
N LEU A 304 1.32 -16.75 5.00
CA LEU A 304 1.12 -15.50 4.27
C LEU A 304 2.48 -14.87 3.96
N HIS A 305 2.77 -14.70 2.66
CA HIS A 305 3.94 -13.99 2.18
C HIS A 305 3.55 -12.55 1.87
N CYS A 306 3.97 -11.63 2.74
CA CYS A 306 3.45 -10.28 2.78
C CYS A 306 4.50 -9.22 2.44
N MET A 307 4.08 -8.18 1.72
CA MET A 307 4.77 -6.90 1.60
C MET A 307 4.04 -5.85 2.41
N SER A 308 4.81 -4.95 3.02
CA SER A 308 4.29 -3.91 3.91
C SER A 308 3.32 -2.90 3.27
N ASP A 309 3.13 -2.92 1.94
CA ASP A 309 2.26 -2.00 1.21
C ASP A 309 1.74 -2.63 -0.11
N MET A 310 0.44 -2.44 -0.38
CA MET A 310 -0.25 -2.88 -1.61
C MET A 310 0.38 -2.36 -2.92
N ARG A 311 1.08 -1.22 -2.88
CA ARG A 311 1.78 -0.61 -4.04
C ARG A 311 2.91 -1.48 -4.60
N HIS A 312 3.35 -2.50 -3.86
CA HIS A 312 4.37 -3.45 -4.29
C HIS A 312 3.81 -4.84 -4.54
N SER A 313 2.47 -4.99 -4.53
CA SER A 313 1.81 -6.29 -4.66
C SER A 313 2.30 -7.08 -5.87
N ALA A 314 2.61 -6.45 -7.01
CA ALA A 314 3.09 -7.13 -8.23
C ALA A 314 4.45 -7.83 -8.07
N CYS A 315 5.22 -7.48 -7.04
CA CYS A 315 6.52 -8.09 -6.77
C CYS A 315 6.40 -9.40 -5.99
N LEU A 316 5.20 -9.76 -5.51
CA LEU A 316 4.92 -11.05 -4.89
C LEU A 316 4.82 -12.21 -5.90
N THR A 317 4.85 -11.92 -7.21
CA THR A 317 4.78 -12.94 -8.28
C THR A 317 5.88 -13.98 -8.22
N SER A 318 7.04 -13.61 -7.66
CA SER A 318 8.14 -14.54 -7.44
C SER A 318 7.90 -15.50 -6.27
N LEU A 319 6.94 -15.20 -5.41
CA LEU A 319 6.60 -15.98 -4.21
C LEU A 319 5.33 -16.82 -4.41
N GLY A 320 4.52 -16.53 -5.43
CA GLY A 320 3.33 -17.31 -5.76
C GLY A 320 2.55 -16.74 -6.94
N ASN A 321 1.72 -17.59 -7.55
CA ASN A 321 0.76 -17.16 -8.56
C ASN A 321 -0.50 -16.60 -7.90
N TYR A 322 -1.00 -15.48 -8.41
CA TYR A 322 -2.25 -14.88 -7.93
C TYR A 322 -2.87 -13.97 -9.00
N ASP A 323 -4.18 -13.87 -8.95
CA ASP A 323 -4.96 -12.97 -9.77
C ASP A 323 -4.98 -11.56 -9.15
N THR A 324 -4.33 -10.60 -9.83
CA THR A 324 -4.33 -9.19 -9.39
C THR A 324 -5.65 -8.47 -9.60
N SER A 325 -6.58 -9.03 -10.39
CA SER A 325 -7.91 -8.45 -10.58
C SER A 325 -8.83 -8.69 -9.39
N THR A 326 -8.48 -9.62 -8.49
CA THR A 326 -9.24 -9.93 -7.29
C THR A 326 -8.39 -9.70 -6.04
N THR A 327 -8.78 -8.73 -5.22
CA THR A 327 -8.19 -8.51 -3.90
C THR A 327 -9.15 -9.03 -2.83
N THR A 328 -8.72 -10.03 -2.06
CA THR A 328 -9.47 -10.50 -0.88
C THR A 328 -8.94 -9.79 0.35
N ARG A 329 -9.77 -8.95 0.97
CA ARG A 329 -9.42 -8.31 2.23
C ARG A 329 -9.56 -9.32 3.35
N LEU A 330 -8.55 -9.42 4.21
CA LEU A 330 -8.55 -10.26 5.38
C LEU A 330 -8.83 -9.42 6.62
N SER A 331 -9.52 -10.00 7.60
CA SER A 331 -9.73 -9.47 8.94
C SER A 331 -8.61 -9.93 9.89
N ASN A 332 -8.51 -9.29 11.07
CA ASN A 332 -7.55 -9.71 12.10
C ASN A 332 -7.84 -11.14 12.59
N SER A 333 -9.11 -11.52 12.69
CA SER A 333 -9.53 -12.86 13.08
C SER A 333 -9.11 -13.92 12.05
N GLU A 334 -9.20 -13.60 10.77
CA GLU A 334 -8.83 -14.51 9.69
C GLU A 334 -7.34 -14.85 9.68
N ILE A 335 -6.47 -13.88 9.95
CA ILE A 335 -5.02 -14.09 9.98
C ILE A 335 -4.50 -14.59 11.34
N THR A 336 -5.36 -14.71 12.34
CA THR A 336 -4.96 -15.16 13.68
C THR A 336 -4.51 -16.62 13.61
N GLY A 337 -3.26 -16.88 14.01
CA GLY A 337 -2.67 -18.23 13.99
C GLY A 337 -2.09 -18.66 12.64
N ILE A 338 -2.18 -17.83 11.60
CA ILE A 338 -1.51 -18.06 10.33
C ILE A 338 -0.10 -17.48 10.39
N ASN A 339 0.90 -18.27 9.97
CA ASN A 339 2.28 -17.79 9.90
C ASN A 339 2.40 -16.67 8.87
N LYS A 340 3.11 -15.58 9.20
CA LYS A 340 3.29 -14.43 8.32
C LYS A 340 4.78 -14.15 8.10
N ILE A 341 5.19 -14.18 6.84
CA ILE A 341 6.55 -13.86 6.41
C ILE A 341 6.51 -12.51 5.72
N THR A 342 7.18 -11.51 6.30
CA THR A 342 7.24 -10.16 5.73
C THR A 342 8.50 -9.97 4.91
N TYR A 343 8.31 -9.55 3.66
CA TYR A 343 9.37 -9.27 2.71
C TYR A 343 9.59 -7.76 2.60
N ASP A 344 10.86 -7.40 2.39
CA ASP A 344 11.20 -6.03 2.06
C ASP A 344 10.77 -5.72 0.61
N PRO A 345 9.90 -4.71 0.39
CA PRO A 345 9.37 -4.44 -0.93
C PRO A 345 10.47 -4.01 -1.91
N HIS A 346 11.42 -3.17 -1.49
CA HIS A 346 12.45 -2.65 -2.40
C HIS A 346 13.38 -3.76 -2.87
N LYS A 347 13.87 -4.57 -1.94
CA LYS A 347 14.70 -5.74 -2.26
C LYS A 347 13.93 -6.72 -3.14
N THR A 348 12.74 -7.13 -2.74
CA THR A 348 11.98 -8.17 -3.45
C THR A 348 11.58 -7.72 -4.84
N CYS A 349 11.18 -6.46 -5.02
CA CYS A 349 10.92 -5.91 -6.35
C CYS A 349 12.20 -5.84 -7.21
N LEU A 350 13.33 -5.37 -6.66
CA LEU A 350 14.58 -5.28 -7.43
C LEU A 350 15.09 -6.65 -7.89
N ASP A 351 14.93 -7.68 -7.06
CA ASP A 351 15.35 -9.03 -7.39
C ASP A 351 14.49 -9.67 -8.50
N ASN A 352 13.22 -9.23 -8.65
CA ASN A 352 12.23 -9.90 -9.51
C ASN A 352 11.74 -9.06 -10.70
N VAL A 353 11.96 -7.75 -10.69
CA VAL A 353 11.54 -6.84 -11.77
C VAL A 353 12.79 -6.39 -12.53
N ALA A 354 13.01 -6.98 -13.70
CA ALA A 354 14.15 -6.66 -14.56
C ALA A 354 14.25 -5.14 -14.81
N HIS A 355 15.47 -4.61 -14.76
CA HIS A 355 15.79 -3.21 -15.05
C HIS A 355 15.07 -2.14 -14.19
N LEU A 356 14.46 -2.52 -13.07
CA LEU A 356 13.92 -1.56 -12.10
C LEU A 356 15.04 -0.65 -11.56
N ALA A 357 14.80 0.66 -11.51
CA ALA A 357 15.77 1.60 -10.96
C ALA A 357 15.72 1.59 -9.42
N PRO A 358 16.85 1.35 -8.71
CA PRO A 358 16.86 1.29 -7.26
C PRO A 358 16.68 2.68 -6.63
N VAL A 359 16.20 2.72 -5.39
CA VAL A 359 16.12 3.97 -4.61
C VAL A 359 17.52 4.58 -4.45
N GLY A 360 17.61 5.90 -4.60
CA GLY A 360 18.84 6.67 -4.63
C GLY A 360 19.49 6.77 -6.01
N SER A 361 19.14 5.90 -6.97
CA SER A 361 19.71 6.00 -8.33
C SER A 361 19.17 7.20 -9.11
N PHE A 362 19.86 7.56 -10.19
CA PHE A 362 19.42 8.59 -11.11
C PHE A 362 18.90 7.97 -12.40
N ILE A 363 17.84 8.57 -12.94
CA ILE A 363 17.25 8.23 -14.24
C ILE A 363 17.22 9.46 -15.14
N LYS A 364 17.46 9.26 -16.43
CA LYS A 364 17.29 10.27 -17.48
C LYS A 364 16.04 9.95 -18.28
N LEU A 365 15.16 10.92 -18.44
CA LEU A 365 13.92 10.76 -19.19
C LEU A 365 14.15 10.74 -20.71
N LYS A 366 13.57 9.76 -21.40
CA LYS A 366 13.62 9.67 -22.88
C LYS A 366 12.46 10.36 -23.57
N THR A 367 11.41 10.69 -22.82
CA THR A 367 10.25 11.45 -23.26
C THR A 367 9.80 12.42 -22.17
N ALA A 368 9.07 13.45 -22.55
CA ALA A 368 8.38 14.29 -21.57
C ALA A 368 7.32 13.46 -20.83
N ILE A 369 7.18 13.66 -19.53
CA ILE A 369 6.36 12.79 -18.68
C ILE A 369 5.62 13.56 -17.58
N ASN A 370 4.45 13.09 -17.23
CA ASN A 370 3.63 13.70 -16.19
C ASN A 370 4.09 13.29 -14.80
N LEU A 371 4.38 14.27 -13.95
CA LEU A 371 4.50 14.10 -12.51
C LEU A 371 3.10 14.12 -11.88
N ARG A 372 2.77 13.11 -11.08
CA ARG A 372 1.46 12.94 -10.47
C ARG A 372 1.54 12.78 -8.96
N ALA A 373 0.50 13.19 -8.23
CA ALA A 373 0.50 13.09 -6.76
C ALA A 373 0.60 11.65 -6.24
N THR A 374 0.02 10.70 -6.99
CA THR A 374 0.10 9.25 -6.75
C THR A 374 0.31 8.53 -8.08
N PRO A 375 0.65 7.22 -8.10
CA PRO A 375 0.59 6.44 -9.32
C PRO A 375 -0.79 6.57 -9.97
N ASN A 376 -0.83 7.04 -11.23
CA ASN A 376 -2.05 7.39 -11.96
C ASN A 376 -2.95 8.48 -11.34
N GLY A 377 -2.46 9.23 -10.33
CA GLY A 377 -3.20 10.29 -9.66
C GLY A 377 -3.29 11.60 -10.43
N GLU A 378 -3.72 12.66 -9.74
CA GLU A 378 -3.82 14.00 -10.30
C GLU A 378 -2.47 14.49 -10.85
N LEU A 379 -2.53 15.19 -11.98
CA LEU A 379 -1.36 15.82 -12.60
C LEU A 379 -0.89 16.98 -11.73
N ILE A 380 0.40 17.00 -11.41
CA ILE A 380 1.07 18.16 -10.79
C ILE A 380 1.61 19.06 -11.90
N HIS A 381 2.54 18.54 -12.71
CA HIS A 381 3.09 19.20 -13.90
C HIS A 381 3.78 18.18 -14.82
N THR A 382 4.23 18.61 -16.00
CA THR A 382 4.98 17.78 -16.95
C THR A 382 6.47 18.06 -16.85
N ILE A 383 7.28 17.01 -16.68
CA ILE A 383 8.73 17.06 -16.67
C ILE A 383 9.24 16.92 -18.13
N PRO A 384 10.14 17.80 -18.60
CA PRO A 384 10.69 17.72 -19.94
C PRO A 384 11.45 16.41 -20.21
N LYS A 385 11.55 16.06 -21.50
CA LYS A 385 12.50 15.06 -21.99
C LYS A 385 13.93 15.47 -21.59
N ASP A 386 14.81 14.48 -21.41
CA ASP A 386 16.22 14.63 -21.06
C ASP A 386 16.50 15.13 -19.63
N SER A 387 15.46 15.44 -18.84
CA SER A 387 15.62 15.69 -17.40
C SER A 387 16.22 14.48 -16.68
N VAL A 388 17.16 14.76 -15.76
CA VAL A 388 17.76 13.77 -14.87
C VAL A 388 17.14 13.92 -13.47
N LEU A 389 16.71 12.81 -12.89
CA LEU A 389 15.94 12.77 -11.64
C LEU A 389 16.50 11.70 -10.70
N GLN A 390 16.48 11.95 -9.39
CA GLN A 390 16.75 10.92 -8.39
C GLN A 390 15.46 10.14 -8.08
N VAL A 391 15.57 8.81 -8.05
CA VAL A 391 14.50 7.91 -7.59
C VAL A 391 14.49 7.90 -6.06
N THR A 392 13.42 8.41 -5.44
CA THR A 392 13.27 8.48 -3.98
C THR A 392 12.40 7.36 -3.40
N ASP A 393 11.59 6.74 -4.25
CA ASP A 393 10.78 5.54 -4.01
C ASP A 393 10.34 4.96 -5.37
N PHE A 394 9.75 3.78 -5.37
CA PHE A 394 9.06 3.25 -6.56
C PHE A 394 7.82 2.45 -6.16
N ALA A 395 6.92 2.22 -7.12
CA ALA A 395 5.80 1.30 -6.99
C ALA A 395 5.73 0.40 -8.22
N VAL A 396 5.31 -0.85 -8.03
CA VAL A 396 5.15 -1.81 -9.13
C VAL A 396 3.76 -2.44 -9.00
N PHE A 397 2.95 -2.23 -10.03
CA PHE A 397 1.58 -2.73 -10.13
C PHE A 397 1.48 -3.76 -11.24
N ASP A 398 0.38 -4.52 -11.25
CA ASP A 398 0.04 -5.50 -12.28
C ASP A 398 1.09 -6.62 -12.38
N SER A 399 0.73 -7.82 -11.87
CA SER A 399 1.64 -8.98 -11.83
C SER A 399 2.06 -9.44 -13.22
N GLU A 400 1.24 -9.20 -14.23
CA GLU A 400 1.50 -9.63 -15.60
C GLU A 400 2.36 -8.61 -16.35
N LYS A 401 2.04 -7.33 -16.24
CA LYS A 401 2.71 -6.25 -16.99
C LYS A 401 3.89 -5.64 -16.23
N LEU A 402 3.93 -5.73 -14.91
CA LEU A 402 4.94 -5.10 -14.04
C LEU A 402 5.08 -3.60 -14.33
N ASN A 403 3.95 -2.90 -14.22
CA ASN A 403 3.81 -1.47 -14.44
C ASN A 403 4.61 -0.70 -13.36
N ARG A 404 5.65 0.05 -13.77
CA ARG A 404 6.57 0.74 -12.85
C ARG A 404 6.19 2.21 -12.69
N PHE A 405 6.27 2.72 -11.47
CA PHE A 405 6.21 4.16 -11.19
C PHE A 405 7.37 4.55 -10.30
N TYR A 406 8.01 5.67 -10.58
CA TYR A 406 9.11 6.20 -9.77
C TYR A 406 8.66 7.46 -9.05
N ARG A 407 8.87 7.50 -7.74
CA ARG A 407 8.76 8.74 -6.97
C ARG A 407 10.02 9.55 -7.17
N VAL A 408 9.86 10.82 -7.50
CA VAL A 408 10.94 11.75 -7.84
C VAL A 408 10.61 13.14 -7.30
N ASN A 409 11.64 13.96 -7.10
CA ASN A 409 11.49 15.39 -6.86
C ASN A 409 11.92 16.17 -8.11
N HIS A 410 11.09 17.10 -8.55
CA HIS A 410 11.41 18.03 -9.63
C HIS A 410 10.80 19.41 -9.34
N ASN A 411 11.62 20.47 -9.33
CA ASN A 411 11.21 21.84 -9.01
C ASN A 411 10.49 21.98 -7.66
N ASN A 412 11.03 21.35 -6.60
CA ASN A 412 10.46 21.32 -5.26
C ASN A 412 9.06 20.67 -5.15
N ALA A 413 8.62 19.97 -6.20
CA ALA A 413 7.42 19.16 -6.18
C ALA A 413 7.80 17.68 -6.21
N GLU A 414 7.19 16.91 -5.31
CA GLU A 414 7.39 15.48 -5.23
C GLU A 414 6.16 14.73 -5.76
N GLY A 415 6.39 13.67 -6.51
CA GLY A 415 5.33 12.86 -7.08
C GLY A 415 5.85 11.66 -7.83
N TYR A 416 4.95 10.98 -8.53
CA TYR A 416 5.22 9.77 -9.29
C TYR A 416 5.23 10.06 -10.78
N ILE A 417 6.22 9.50 -11.48
CA ILE A 417 6.27 9.42 -12.94
C ILE A 417 6.07 7.99 -13.40
N TRP A 418 5.56 7.84 -14.62
CA TRP A 418 5.42 6.53 -15.26
C TRP A 418 6.78 5.98 -15.70
N GLY A 419 7.08 4.72 -15.38
CA GLY A 419 8.33 4.05 -15.72
C GLY A 419 8.20 3.03 -16.84
N GLY A 420 7.02 2.88 -17.44
CA GLY A 420 6.73 1.81 -18.39
C GLY A 420 6.45 0.46 -17.72
N ASN A 421 5.98 -0.49 -18.53
CA ASN A 421 5.80 -1.89 -18.16
C ASN A 421 7.04 -2.73 -18.50
N LYS A 422 7.02 -4.05 -18.25
CA LYS A 422 8.15 -4.96 -18.52
C LYS A 422 8.67 -4.92 -19.96
N ASP A 423 7.81 -4.63 -20.93
CA ASP A 423 8.12 -4.67 -22.35
C ASP A 423 8.59 -3.30 -22.88
N GLU A 424 8.13 -2.19 -22.28
CA GLU A 424 8.34 -0.84 -22.82
C GLU A 424 9.16 0.12 -21.94
N PHE A 425 9.61 -0.30 -20.74
CA PHE A 425 10.32 0.60 -19.80
C PHE A 425 11.49 1.38 -20.44
N SER A 426 12.20 0.74 -21.37
CA SER A 426 13.37 1.30 -22.05
C SER A 426 13.05 2.50 -22.96
N ASN A 427 11.76 2.72 -23.29
CA ASN A 427 11.28 3.88 -24.03
C ASN A 427 11.08 5.12 -23.14
N TRP A 428 10.94 4.92 -21.82
CA TRP A 428 10.55 5.98 -20.88
C TRP A 428 11.76 6.61 -20.19
N TYR A 429 12.72 5.79 -19.78
CA TYR A 429 13.91 6.25 -19.10
C TYR A 429 15.13 5.37 -19.39
N GLU A 430 16.29 5.86 -18.99
CA GLU A 430 17.51 5.09 -18.81
C GLU A 430 18.15 5.47 -17.47
N LEU A 431 18.98 4.60 -16.91
CA LEU A 431 19.79 4.98 -15.76
C LEU A 431 20.78 6.08 -16.19
N SER A 432 20.90 7.10 -15.37
CA SER A 432 21.83 8.20 -15.55
C SER A 432 22.95 8.11 -14.53
N PHE A 433 24.16 8.48 -14.96
CA PHE A 433 25.33 8.66 -14.09
C PHE A 433 25.51 10.11 -13.66
N GLN A 434 24.78 11.03 -14.30
CA GLN A 434 24.84 12.43 -13.97
C GLN A 434 24.09 12.66 -12.66
N LYS A 435 24.83 13.03 -11.62
CA LYS A 435 24.23 13.57 -10.40
C LYS A 435 23.64 14.95 -10.72
N ILE A 436 22.45 15.23 -10.21
CA ILE A 436 21.94 16.60 -10.15
C ILE A 436 22.56 17.32 -8.94
N THR A 437 22.51 18.65 -8.91
CA THR A 437 23.22 19.43 -7.90
C THR A 437 22.53 19.42 -6.52
N ASP A 438 21.23 19.15 -6.50
CA ASP A 438 20.41 19.13 -5.30
C ASP A 438 19.54 17.87 -5.31
N TYR A 439 19.90 16.90 -4.46
CA TYR A 439 19.18 15.64 -4.35
C TYR A 439 19.08 15.20 -2.88
N PRO A 440 17.93 14.64 -2.48
CA PRO A 440 17.61 14.45 -1.06
C PRO A 440 18.29 13.24 -0.41
N LEU A 441 18.70 12.23 -1.19
CA LEU A 441 19.26 10.99 -0.65
C LEU A 441 20.75 10.87 -0.99
N PRO A 442 21.64 10.73 0.01
CA PRO A 442 23.03 10.41 -0.24
C PRO A 442 23.14 9.12 -1.05
N VAL A 443 23.97 9.15 -2.09
CA VAL A 443 24.21 8.00 -2.94
C VAL A 443 25.60 7.42 -2.67
N ASN A 444 25.86 6.24 -3.22
CA ASN A 444 27.19 5.65 -3.13
C ASN A 444 28.25 6.68 -3.59
N GLY A 445 29.40 6.72 -2.91
CA GLY A 445 30.52 7.64 -3.14
C GLY A 445 30.31 9.06 -2.62
N ASP A 446 29.12 9.41 -2.11
CA ASP A 446 28.94 10.70 -1.44
C ASP A 446 29.66 10.70 -0.09
N TRP A 447 30.13 11.87 0.30
CA TRP A 447 30.51 12.11 1.68
C TRP A 447 29.35 12.73 2.41
N VAL A 448 29.12 12.26 3.64
CA VAL A 448 28.10 12.81 4.52
C VAL A 448 28.68 13.17 5.88
N LEU A 449 28.19 14.26 6.46
CA LEU A 449 28.41 14.61 7.86
C LEU A 449 27.27 14.06 8.71
N ILE A 450 27.63 13.38 9.79
CA ILE A 450 26.65 12.99 10.83
C ILE A 450 26.08 14.25 11.48
N ASN A 451 24.75 14.40 11.53
CA ASN A 451 24.09 15.60 12.03
C ASN A 451 23.51 15.45 13.46
N VAL A 452 23.55 14.23 14.01
CA VAL A 452 23.09 13.91 15.36
C VAL A 452 24.25 13.49 16.26
N ASP A 453 24.15 13.76 17.56
CA ASP A 453 25.13 13.28 18.53
C ASP A 453 24.96 11.77 18.75
N LYS A 454 26.09 11.06 18.82
CA LYS A 454 26.17 9.63 19.15
C LYS A 454 25.30 8.75 18.25
N LEU A 455 25.50 8.83 16.94
CA LEU A 455 24.84 7.97 15.96
C LEU A 455 25.43 6.56 15.99
N ASN A 456 24.60 5.56 16.26
CA ASN A 456 25.03 4.17 16.27
C ASN A 456 25.40 3.68 14.87
N LEU A 457 26.62 3.14 14.73
CA LEU A 457 27.04 2.30 13.61
C LEU A 457 26.70 0.85 13.93
N ARG A 458 26.05 0.15 13.00
CA ARG A 458 25.54 -1.22 13.21
C ARG A 458 26.11 -2.20 12.20
N ALA A 459 26.26 -3.46 12.60
CA ALA A 459 26.77 -4.52 11.71
C ALA A 459 25.84 -4.82 10.52
N THR A 460 24.52 -4.63 10.72
CA THR A 460 23.48 -4.78 9.69
C THR A 460 22.46 -3.65 9.85
N PRO A 461 21.60 -3.36 8.85
CA PRO A 461 20.49 -2.43 9.02
C PRO A 461 19.62 -2.81 10.23
N GLY A 462 19.65 -1.98 11.28
CA GLY A 462 18.95 -2.23 12.54
C GLY A 462 19.58 -3.27 13.49
N GLY A 463 20.72 -3.87 13.13
CA GLY A 463 21.40 -4.93 13.91
C GLY A 463 22.22 -4.45 15.11
N ALA A 464 23.14 -5.29 15.59
CA ALA A 464 24.01 -4.98 16.73
C ALA A 464 24.87 -3.74 16.49
N ILE A 465 25.07 -2.94 17.54
CA ILE A 465 25.94 -1.76 17.52
C ILE A 465 27.40 -2.23 17.51
N ILE A 466 28.19 -1.72 16.57
CA ILE A 466 29.63 -2.00 16.45
C ILE A 466 30.49 -0.75 16.73
N ASP A 467 29.90 0.44 16.62
CA ASP A 467 30.56 1.71 16.93
C ASP A 467 29.53 2.82 17.18
N VAL A 468 29.99 3.99 17.64
CA VAL A 468 29.17 5.19 17.85
C VAL A 468 29.88 6.41 17.28
N LEU A 469 29.26 7.05 16.30
CA LEU A 469 29.80 8.20 15.60
C LEU A 469 29.32 9.51 16.22
N ASP A 470 30.23 10.46 16.37
CA ASP A 470 29.91 11.79 16.87
C ASP A 470 29.37 12.70 15.76
N LYS A 471 28.63 13.73 16.16
CA LYS A 471 28.18 14.77 15.24
C LYS A 471 29.38 15.41 14.53
N ASN A 472 29.18 15.76 13.26
CA ASN A 472 30.19 16.26 12.32
C ASN A 472 31.27 15.24 11.93
N THR A 473 31.13 13.97 12.29
CA THR A 473 31.96 12.91 11.69
C THR A 473 31.65 12.83 10.20
N ALA A 474 32.67 12.97 9.35
CA ALA A 474 32.54 12.81 7.91
C ALA A 474 32.77 11.35 7.53
N VAL A 475 31.82 10.75 6.81
CA VAL A 475 31.89 9.35 6.40
C VAL A 475 31.54 9.21 4.92
N ILE A 476 32.15 8.25 4.25
CA ILE A 476 31.84 7.93 2.87
C ILE A 476 30.67 6.96 2.81
N VAL A 477 29.69 7.25 1.96
CA VAL A 477 28.56 6.38 1.69
C VAL A 477 29.00 5.32 0.69
N LYS A 478 28.90 4.05 1.09
CA LYS A 478 29.18 2.87 0.25
C LYS A 478 27.92 2.21 -0.32
N GLY A 479 26.75 2.65 0.14
CA GLY A 479 25.48 2.11 -0.32
C GLY A 479 24.31 2.68 0.46
N LEU A 480 23.13 2.55 -0.14
CA LEU A 480 21.85 2.90 0.46
C LEU A 480 20.97 1.66 0.45
N ILE A 481 20.37 1.35 1.60
CA ILE A 481 19.35 0.32 1.75
C ILE A 481 18.09 1.00 2.31
N THR A 482 16.95 0.76 1.70
CA THR A 482 15.64 1.16 2.23
C THR A 482 14.89 -0.05 2.76
N GLN A 483 14.16 0.13 3.85
CA GLN A 483 13.38 -0.93 4.48
C GLN A 483 11.96 -0.52 4.85
N GLY A 484 11.00 -1.41 4.56
CA GLY A 484 9.61 -1.31 5.01
C GLY A 484 8.79 -0.18 4.37
N SER A 485 7.56 0.01 4.85
CA SER A 485 6.55 0.89 4.24
C SER A 485 6.80 2.38 4.37
N THR A 486 7.76 2.80 5.21
CA THR A 486 8.16 4.20 5.35
C THR A 486 9.54 4.50 4.75
N ASN A 487 10.12 3.54 4.01
CA ASN A 487 11.45 3.64 3.43
C ASN A 487 12.50 4.06 4.46
N LYS A 488 12.58 3.31 5.58
CA LYS A 488 13.68 3.48 6.54
C LYS A 488 14.99 3.32 5.81
N SER A 489 15.77 4.38 5.76
CA SER A 489 17.01 4.45 5.00
C SER A 489 18.18 4.15 5.92
N PHE A 490 19.07 3.29 5.44
CA PHE A 490 20.33 2.96 6.08
C PHE A 490 21.45 3.20 5.08
N LEU A 491 22.44 3.99 5.49
CA LEU A 491 23.65 4.19 4.70
C LEU A 491 24.68 3.17 5.16
N HIS A 492 25.17 2.37 4.21
CA HIS A 492 26.38 1.60 4.42
C HIS A 492 27.55 2.59 4.37
N ILE A 493 28.37 2.65 5.41
CA ILE A 493 29.46 3.61 5.55
C ILE A 493 30.71 2.92 6.07
N GLU A 494 31.85 3.52 5.78
CA GLU A 494 33.14 3.13 6.34
C GLU A 494 33.71 4.26 7.21
N THR A 495 34.30 3.88 8.34
CA THR A 495 35.10 4.72 9.22
C THR A 495 36.53 4.21 9.24
N ASP A 496 37.42 4.93 9.93
CA ASP A 496 38.82 4.52 10.08
C ASP A 496 38.99 3.15 10.76
N GLN A 497 37.98 2.70 11.52
CA GLN A 497 38.07 1.50 12.36
C GLN A 497 37.06 0.42 11.96
N ASN A 498 35.88 0.82 11.48
CA ASN A 498 34.73 -0.05 11.30
C ASN A 498 34.01 0.23 9.98
N GLU A 499 33.34 -0.80 9.44
CA GLU A 499 32.43 -0.69 8.30
C GLU A 499 31.06 -1.22 8.73
N GLY A 500 29.98 -0.49 8.42
CA GLY A 500 28.65 -0.85 8.89
C GLY A 500 27.56 0.11 8.42
N TYR A 501 26.41 0.08 9.09
CA TYR A 501 25.21 0.82 8.71
C TYR A 501 24.85 1.88 9.74
N ILE A 502 24.59 3.10 9.26
CA ILE A 502 23.98 4.16 10.04
C ILE A 502 22.54 4.37 9.59
N TYR A 503 21.68 4.73 10.53
CA TYR A 503 20.32 5.14 10.22
C TYR A 503 20.31 6.54 9.62
N ALA A 504 19.61 6.72 8.49
CA ALA A 504 19.54 7.96 7.74
C ALA A 504 18.09 8.45 7.56
N GLY A 505 17.20 8.08 8.48
CA GLY A 505 15.82 8.55 8.50
C GLY A 505 14.86 7.75 7.61
N TYR A 506 13.76 8.39 7.25
CA TYR A 506 12.72 7.91 6.34
C TYR A 506 12.74 8.74 5.06
N THR A 507 12.39 8.16 3.91
CA THR A 507 12.15 8.95 2.70
C THR A 507 10.67 9.32 2.51
N ILE A 508 9.75 8.63 3.19
CA ILE A 508 8.31 8.84 3.08
C ILE A 508 7.62 8.82 4.48
N PRO A 509 6.50 9.55 4.69
CA PRO A 509 5.81 10.44 3.75
C PRO A 509 6.61 11.71 3.44
N ASN A 510 7.41 12.20 4.39
CA ASN A 510 8.36 13.30 4.21
C ASN A 510 9.76 12.81 4.54
N SER A 511 10.75 13.22 3.73
CA SER A 511 12.15 12.87 4.00
C SER A 511 12.62 13.47 5.32
N THR A 512 13.30 12.67 6.13
CA THR A 512 13.97 13.10 7.37
C THR A 512 15.47 12.94 7.30
N THR A 513 16.01 12.63 6.12
CA THR A 513 17.44 12.30 5.95
C THR A 513 18.37 13.41 6.40
N SER A 514 18.03 14.68 6.12
CA SER A 514 18.81 15.85 6.55
C SER A 514 18.90 16.03 8.07
N TYR A 515 17.98 15.45 8.84
CA TYR A 515 18.08 15.43 10.30
C TYR A 515 19.23 14.52 10.77
N TRP A 516 19.50 13.44 10.04
CA TRP A 516 20.48 12.42 10.40
C TRP A 516 21.84 12.67 9.79
N VAL A 517 21.87 13.05 8.51
CA VAL A 517 23.09 13.20 7.71
C VAL A 517 22.93 14.31 6.68
N ASN A 518 24.02 15.02 6.38
CA ASN A 518 24.05 16.03 5.32
C ASN A 518 25.18 15.75 4.34
N ASN A 519 24.93 15.89 3.04
CA ASN A 519 25.99 15.79 2.02
C ASN A 519 27.08 16.83 2.31
N THR A 520 28.34 16.41 2.16
CA THR A 520 29.53 17.26 2.32
C THR A 520 30.53 16.95 1.20
N ALA A 521 31.51 17.84 1.00
CA ALA A 521 32.68 17.52 0.20
C ALA A 521 33.55 16.46 0.89
N ALA A 522 34.33 15.72 0.11
CA ALA A 522 35.33 14.80 0.62
C ALA A 522 36.32 15.54 1.55
N PRO A 523 36.65 14.99 2.74
CA PRO A 523 37.80 15.45 3.50
C PRO A 523 39.06 15.29 2.64
N ASN A 524 39.97 16.28 2.67
CA ASN A 524 41.14 16.40 1.80
C ASN A 524 42.15 15.22 1.83
N SER A 525 41.91 14.15 2.60
CA SER A 525 42.83 13.03 2.83
C SER A 525 42.32 11.65 2.39
N ASN A 526 41.07 11.48 1.94
CA ASN A 526 40.48 10.14 1.77
C ASN A 526 39.99 9.87 0.32
N GLN A 527 40.64 8.92 -0.35
CA GLN A 527 40.31 8.48 -1.70
C GLN A 527 39.28 7.33 -1.66
N ALA A 528 38.18 7.45 -2.42
CA ALA A 528 37.09 6.47 -2.44
C ALA A 528 37.47 5.13 -3.08
N ALA A 529 38.33 5.15 -4.10
CA ALA A 529 38.96 4.00 -4.72
C ALA A 529 40.17 4.45 -5.56
N TYR A 530 41.11 3.54 -5.78
CA TYR A 530 42.20 3.75 -6.73
C TYR A 530 41.70 3.47 -8.15
N CYS A 531 41.78 4.48 -9.01
CA CYS A 531 41.31 4.39 -10.39
C CYS A 531 42.44 4.73 -11.37
N PRO A 532 42.42 4.14 -12.58
CA PRO A 532 43.36 4.50 -13.64
C PRO A 532 43.42 6.00 -13.86
N GLU A 533 44.60 6.52 -14.20
CA GLU A 533 44.78 7.93 -14.53
C GLU A 533 43.77 8.39 -15.60
N GLY A 534 43.13 9.55 -15.37
CA GLY A 534 42.08 10.07 -16.25
C GLY A 534 40.71 9.40 -16.11
N SER A 535 40.54 8.47 -15.17
CA SER A 535 39.24 7.89 -14.80
C SER A 535 38.81 8.30 -13.39
N TYR A 536 37.55 8.08 -13.06
CA TYR A 536 36.99 8.35 -11.73
C TYR A 536 36.26 7.11 -11.22
N TYR A 537 36.16 7.00 -9.89
CA TYR A 537 35.40 5.92 -9.27
C TYR A 537 33.91 6.19 -9.40
N ASN A 538 33.21 5.33 -10.14
CA ASN A 538 31.76 5.29 -10.15
C ASN A 538 31.26 4.32 -9.09
N SER A 539 30.99 4.90 -7.94
CA SER A 539 30.40 4.26 -6.79
C SER A 539 29.08 3.55 -7.08
N GLN A 540 28.19 4.09 -7.91
CA GLN A 540 26.91 3.43 -8.23
C GLN A 540 27.12 2.03 -8.83
N PHE A 541 28.17 1.84 -9.63
CA PHE A 541 28.45 0.57 -10.32
C PHE A 541 29.63 -0.19 -9.75
N MET A 542 30.32 0.38 -8.76
CA MET A 542 31.50 -0.16 -8.10
C MET A 542 32.66 -0.41 -9.07
N VAL A 543 32.89 0.53 -9.98
CA VAL A 543 33.92 0.43 -11.03
C VAL A 543 34.60 1.77 -11.27
N CYS A 544 35.83 1.74 -11.77
CA CYS A 544 36.48 2.93 -12.30
C CYS A 544 36.06 3.13 -13.75
N GLN A 545 35.77 4.36 -14.16
CA GLN A 545 35.39 4.64 -15.55
C GLN A 545 35.75 6.07 -15.98
N ASN A 546 35.77 6.28 -17.29
CA ASN A 546 35.74 7.60 -17.91
C ASN A 546 34.51 7.69 -18.85
N GLN A 547 34.52 8.59 -19.84
CA GLN A 547 33.38 8.72 -20.76
C GLN A 547 33.26 7.57 -21.76
N GLN A 548 34.37 6.89 -22.05
CA GLN A 548 34.46 5.87 -23.10
C GLN A 548 34.55 4.46 -22.53
N ASP A 549 35.35 4.30 -21.47
CA ASP A 549 35.82 3.03 -20.96
C ASP A 549 35.43 2.85 -19.48
N THR A 550 35.05 1.63 -19.16
CA THR A 550 34.89 1.13 -17.79
C THR A 550 35.98 0.08 -17.54
N TYR A 551 36.65 0.23 -16.42
CA TYR A 551 37.74 -0.62 -15.97
C TYR A 551 37.23 -1.59 -14.91
N GLY A 552 37.69 -2.83 -15.00
CA GLY A 552 37.36 -3.90 -14.09
C GLY A 552 37.68 -3.58 -12.63
N PRO A 553 37.15 -4.37 -11.72
CA PRO A 553 36.88 -5.79 -11.94
C PRO A 553 35.51 -6.12 -12.52
N PHE A 554 35.48 -7.13 -13.40
CA PHE A 554 34.25 -7.74 -13.91
C PHE A 554 34.09 -9.14 -13.31
N SER A 555 32.87 -9.50 -12.95
CA SER A 555 32.57 -10.84 -12.44
C SER A 555 32.73 -11.89 -13.53
N ARG A 556 32.98 -13.14 -13.13
CA ARG A 556 33.00 -14.29 -14.03
C ARG A 556 31.72 -14.39 -14.83
N THR A 557 30.57 -14.20 -14.17
CA THR A 557 29.27 -14.23 -14.85
C THR A 557 29.13 -13.11 -15.90
N MET A 558 29.67 -11.92 -15.64
CA MET A 558 29.72 -10.85 -16.64
C MET A 558 30.62 -11.20 -17.83
N ILE A 559 31.79 -11.79 -17.56
CA ILE A 559 32.73 -12.23 -18.61
C ILE A 559 32.08 -13.32 -19.47
N ASP A 560 31.45 -14.32 -18.85
CA ASP A 560 30.75 -15.41 -19.57
C ASP A 560 29.59 -14.85 -20.41
N ARG A 561 28.83 -13.88 -19.89
CA ARG A 561 27.76 -13.20 -20.63
C ARG A 561 28.32 -12.39 -21.81
N CYS A 562 29.45 -11.72 -21.63
CA CYS A 562 30.16 -11.02 -22.71
C CYS A 562 30.53 -11.98 -23.84
N GLN A 563 31.08 -13.15 -23.50
CA GLN A 563 31.48 -14.17 -24.48
C GLN A 563 30.25 -14.75 -25.21
N GLN A 564 29.19 -15.06 -24.47
CA GLN A 564 27.92 -15.53 -25.04
C GLN A 564 27.31 -14.53 -26.02
N TRP A 565 27.52 -13.23 -25.82
CA TRP A 565 27.02 -12.16 -26.69
C TRP A 565 27.98 -11.79 -27.82
N GLY A 566 29.01 -12.61 -28.06
CA GLY A 566 29.92 -12.45 -29.19
C GLY A 566 31.03 -11.42 -28.97
N GLY A 567 31.32 -11.01 -27.73
CA GLY A 567 32.42 -10.08 -27.44
C GLY A 567 33.83 -10.66 -27.66
N GLY A 568 33.95 -11.98 -27.81
CA GLY A 568 35.21 -12.65 -28.16
C GLY A 568 36.32 -12.45 -27.11
N SER A 569 37.55 -12.23 -27.57
CA SER A 569 38.72 -12.04 -26.69
C SER A 569 38.68 -10.73 -25.89
N ALA A 570 37.90 -9.73 -26.32
CA ALA A 570 37.76 -8.48 -25.59
C ALA A 570 37.14 -8.66 -24.20
N CYS A 571 36.39 -9.76 -23.99
CA CYS A 571 35.76 -10.06 -22.70
C CYS A 571 36.76 -10.34 -21.57
N SER A 572 37.99 -10.76 -21.92
CA SER A 572 39.05 -11.09 -20.96
C SER A 572 40.37 -10.38 -21.28
N ALA A 573 40.35 -9.37 -22.16
CA ALA A 573 41.52 -8.60 -22.49
C ALA A 573 41.91 -7.70 -21.31
N GLU A 574 43.20 -7.67 -20.99
CA GLU A 574 43.78 -6.76 -20.02
C GLU A 574 44.59 -5.66 -20.71
N PHE A 575 44.66 -4.51 -20.07
CA PHE A 575 45.32 -3.31 -20.59
C PHE A 575 46.21 -2.73 -19.51
N ASP A 576 47.39 -2.27 -19.91
CA ASP A 576 48.30 -1.54 -19.03
C ASP A 576 47.64 -0.23 -18.58
N VAL A 577 47.66 0.01 -17.27
CA VAL A 577 47.13 1.19 -16.60
C VAL A 577 48.04 1.57 -15.45
N THR A 578 48.01 2.84 -15.07
CA THR A 578 48.72 3.33 -13.88
C THR A 578 47.72 3.59 -12.76
N LEU A 579 47.90 2.92 -11.61
CA LEU A 579 47.13 3.11 -10.37
C LEU A 579 48.06 3.70 -9.30
N ASP A 580 47.77 4.91 -8.82
CA ASP A 580 48.58 5.57 -7.78
C ASP A 580 50.09 5.63 -8.12
N GLY A 581 50.41 5.94 -9.39
CA GLY A 581 51.79 5.99 -9.88
C GLY A 581 52.46 4.63 -10.09
N ARG A 582 51.71 3.52 -10.07
CA ARG A 582 52.22 2.17 -10.30
C ARG A 582 51.57 1.53 -11.52
N ASP A 583 52.39 0.95 -12.40
CA ASP A 583 51.90 0.27 -13.60
C ASP A 583 51.37 -1.13 -13.25
N THR A 584 50.23 -1.48 -13.84
CA THR A 584 49.52 -2.75 -13.65
C THR A 584 48.62 -3.03 -14.85
N THR A 585 48.02 -4.23 -14.92
CA THR A 585 47.00 -4.54 -15.92
C THR A 585 45.60 -4.56 -15.32
N LEU A 586 44.59 -4.09 -16.06
CA LEU A 586 43.17 -4.21 -15.73
C LEU A 586 42.34 -4.60 -16.96
N SER A 587 41.25 -5.33 -16.74
CA SER A 587 40.23 -5.52 -17.79
C SER A 587 39.54 -4.20 -18.13
N ARG A 588 39.20 -4.00 -19.40
CA ARG A 588 38.55 -2.77 -19.88
C ARG A 588 37.49 -3.07 -20.92
N TRP A 589 36.28 -2.56 -20.73
CA TRP A 589 35.19 -2.60 -21.70
C TRP A 589 34.70 -1.19 -22.00
N SER A 590 34.12 -0.96 -23.18
CA SER A 590 33.40 0.30 -23.41
C SER A 590 32.27 0.45 -22.39
N THR A 591 32.04 1.66 -21.89
CA THR A 591 31.02 1.92 -20.86
C THR A 591 29.62 1.50 -21.32
N ALA A 592 29.28 1.74 -22.60
CA ALA A 592 28.01 1.30 -23.17
C ALA A 592 27.84 -0.23 -23.13
N TRP A 593 28.90 -0.99 -23.43
CA TRP A 593 28.87 -2.45 -23.40
C TRP A 593 28.79 -3.00 -21.97
N PHE A 594 29.57 -2.44 -21.05
CA PHE A 594 29.52 -2.76 -19.63
C PHE A 594 28.09 -2.63 -19.09
N MET A 595 27.42 -1.52 -19.37
CA MET A 595 26.07 -1.27 -18.89
C MET A 595 25.04 -2.27 -19.39
N LYS A 596 25.21 -2.76 -20.61
CA LYS A 596 24.33 -3.78 -21.19
C LYS A 596 24.45 -5.13 -20.46
N ILE A 597 25.66 -5.45 -19.97
CA ILE A 597 25.97 -6.75 -19.33
C ILE A 597 25.76 -6.71 -17.82
N ARG A 598 26.11 -5.59 -17.18
CA ARG A 598 26.13 -5.42 -15.72
C ARG A 598 24.75 -5.54 -15.07
N GLU A 599 23.67 -5.31 -15.84
CA GLU A 599 22.29 -5.18 -15.35
C GLU A 599 22.13 -4.08 -14.26
N ASN A 600 20.91 -3.85 -13.79
CA ASN A 600 20.61 -2.78 -12.82
C ASN A 600 20.78 -3.23 -11.35
N LYS A 601 21.60 -4.25 -11.11
CA LYS A 601 21.76 -4.86 -9.77
C LYS A 601 22.66 -4.02 -8.88
N GLN A 602 22.42 -4.04 -7.57
CA GLN A 602 23.29 -3.38 -6.58
C GLN A 602 24.74 -3.94 -6.60
N CYS A 603 24.89 -5.21 -6.98
CA CYS A 603 26.18 -5.90 -7.11
C CYS A 603 26.46 -6.29 -8.57
N PRO A 604 27.75 -6.39 -8.99
CA PRO A 604 28.14 -6.95 -10.28
C PRO A 604 27.28 -8.15 -10.69
N PHE A 605 26.92 -8.26 -11.97
CA PHE A 605 26.02 -9.33 -12.40
C PHE A 605 26.61 -10.70 -12.03
N GLY A 606 25.83 -11.54 -11.34
CA GLY A 606 26.32 -12.82 -10.79
C GLY A 606 26.98 -12.74 -9.41
N THR A 607 27.01 -11.57 -8.77
CA THR A 607 27.49 -11.40 -7.40
C THR A 607 26.36 -10.91 -6.49
N PHE A 608 26.52 -11.09 -5.17
CA PHE A 608 25.51 -10.74 -4.16
C PHE A 608 26.18 -10.19 -2.90
N ARG A 609 25.42 -9.53 -2.02
CA ARG A 609 25.98 -8.96 -0.78
C ARG A 609 26.09 -10.05 0.29
N GLN A 610 27.23 -10.15 0.99
CA GLN A 610 27.41 -11.12 2.08
C GLN A 610 27.96 -10.48 3.36
N ALA A 611 27.26 -10.73 4.48
CA ALA A 611 27.54 -10.12 5.78
C ALA A 611 28.96 -10.43 6.30
N GLU A 612 29.42 -11.67 6.14
CA GLU A 612 30.76 -12.11 6.54
C GLU A 612 31.90 -11.29 5.89
N TYR A 613 31.62 -10.75 4.71
CA TYR A 613 32.55 -9.93 3.94
C TYR A 613 32.16 -8.45 4.02
N GLY A 614 31.71 -7.97 5.19
CA GLY A 614 31.36 -6.55 5.39
C GLY A 614 30.23 -6.06 4.48
N TRP A 615 29.35 -6.95 4.03
CA TRP A 615 28.36 -6.68 2.99
C TRP A 615 28.96 -6.13 1.68
N HIS A 616 30.20 -6.46 1.37
CA HIS A 616 30.72 -6.28 0.01
C HIS A 616 30.00 -7.23 -0.95
N CYS A 617 30.07 -6.91 -2.24
CA CYS A 617 29.57 -7.82 -3.26
C CYS A 617 30.56 -8.98 -3.39
N VAL A 618 30.05 -10.21 -3.37
CA VAL A 618 30.85 -11.42 -3.40
C VAL A 618 30.43 -12.33 -4.55
N GLU A 619 31.41 -13.02 -5.13
CA GLU A 619 31.22 -14.01 -6.19
C GLU A 619 31.50 -15.41 -5.66
N THR A 620 30.72 -16.39 -6.13
CA THR A 620 30.96 -17.81 -5.87
C THR A 620 31.68 -18.50 -7.03
N ASN A 621 32.52 -19.49 -6.72
CA ASN A 621 33.08 -20.41 -7.69
C ASN A 621 32.06 -21.49 -8.10
N THR A 622 32.48 -22.42 -8.97
CA THR A 622 31.66 -23.55 -9.43
C THR A 622 31.24 -24.53 -8.33
N GLN A 623 31.90 -24.49 -7.17
CA GLN A 623 31.63 -25.28 -5.97
C GLN A 623 30.71 -24.52 -4.99
N ASN A 624 30.21 -23.35 -5.38
CA ASN A 624 29.38 -22.48 -4.55
C ASN A 624 30.10 -21.90 -3.31
N GLU A 625 31.42 -21.82 -3.35
CA GLU A 625 32.26 -21.20 -2.32
C GLU A 625 32.58 -19.76 -2.72
N ILE A 626 32.68 -18.84 -1.76
CA ILE A 626 33.02 -17.44 -2.03
C ILE A 626 34.47 -17.33 -2.50
N SER A 627 34.67 -16.90 -3.75
CA SER A 627 36.00 -16.78 -4.37
C SER A 627 36.56 -15.38 -4.28
N ASP A 628 35.70 -14.37 -4.45
CA ASP A 628 36.11 -12.98 -4.62
C ASP A 628 35.18 -12.01 -3.91
N VAL A 629 35.76 -10.91 -3.45
CA VAL A 629 35.12 -9.79 -2.80
C VAL A 629 35.38 -8.54 -3.64
N TYR A 630 34.33 -7.79 -3.92
CA TYR A 630 34.37 -6.61 -4.77
C TYR A 630 34.27 -5.34 -3.94
N GLY A 631 35.25 -4.46 -4.10
CA GLY A 631 35.39 -3.16 -3.46
C GLY A 631 34.37 -2.13 -3.95
N PRO A 632 34.43 -0.90 -3.42
CA PRO A 632 35.66 -0.23 -3.05
C PRO A 632 36.11 -0.62 -1.64
N PHE A 633 37.42 -0.81 -1.50
CA PHE A 633 38.07 -0.99 -0.21
C PHE A 633 38.59 0.38 0.23
N GLY A 634 38.18 0.85 1.40
CA GLY A 634 38.62 2.16 1.85
C GLY A 634 40.07 2.16 2.31
N THR A 635 40.57 3.37 2.53
CA THR A 635 41.97 3.65 2.86
C THR A 635 42.48 2.81 4.02
N THR A 636 41.68 2.61 5.07
CA THR A 636 42.06 1.76 6.21
C THR A 636 42.33 0.33 5.77
N LEU A 637 41.39 -0.27 5.05
CA LEU A 637 41.49 -1.66 4.64
C LEU A 637 42.63 -1.85 3.63
N VAL A 638 42.82 -0.90 2.71
CA VAL A 638 43.96 -0.87 1.79
C VAL A 638 45.28 -0.76 2.55
N ASN A 639 45.39 0.13 3.55
CA ASN A 639 46.60 0.28 4.35
C ASN A 639 46.92 -0.99 5.14
N ARG A 640 45.90 -1.70 5.67
CA ARG A 640 46.10 -3.02 6.31
C ARG A 640 46.60 -4.05 5.31
N CYS A 641 46.03 -4.09 4.10
CA CYS A 641 46.50 -4.96 3.02
C CYS A 641 47.98 -4.68 2.71
N LEU A 642 48.37 -3.41 2.56
CA LEU A 642 49.75 -3.01 2.28
C LEU A 642 50.69 -3.40 3.42
N ALA A 643 50.30 -3.15 4.68
CA ALA A 643 51.07 -3.50 5.86
C ALA A 643 51.27 -5.02 6.02
N LYS A 644 50.29 -5.82 5.59
CA LYS A 644 50.37 -7.29 5.59
C LYS A 644 50.96 -7.87 4.29
N GLY A 645 51.58 -7.04 3.45
CA GLY A 645 52.33 -7.49 2.28
C GLY A 645 51.51 -7.88 1.05
N GLY A 646 50.27 -7.39 0.92
CA GLY A 646 49.40 -7.70 -0.23
C GLY A 646 49.86 -7.14 -1.58
N GLY A 647 50.84 -6.22 -1.59
CA GLY A 647 51.44 -5.69 -2.82
C GLY A 647 50.49 -4.85 -3.66
N THR A 648 50.57 -4.97 -5.00
CA THR A 648 49.73 -4.21 -5.94
C THR A 648 48.25 -4.60 -5.87
N ALA A 649 47.93 -5.81 -5.40
CA ALA A 649 46.56 -6.29 -5.25
C ALA A 649 45.72 -5.39 -4.31
N CYS A 650 46.37 -4.74 -3.33
CA CYS A 650 45.70 -3.83 -2.40
C CYS A 650 45.03 -2.62 -3.09
N TYR A 651 45.48 -2.26 -4.29
CA TYR A 651 44.92 -1.14 -5.06
C TYR A 651 43.79 -1.56 -6.00
N PHE A 652 43.52 -2.87 -6.12
CA PHE A 652 42.41 -3.35 -6.94
C PHE A 652 41.09 -3.34 -6.19
N ASN A 653 40.00 -3.11 -6.92
CA ASN A 653 38.64 -3.21 -6.40
C ASN A 653 38.10 -4.66 -6.40
N ARG A 654 38.96 -5.68 -6.53
CA ARG A 654 38.63 -7.11 -6.38
C ARG A 654 39.73 -7.81 -5.64
N TRP A 655 39.39 -8.44 -4.53
CA TRP A 655 40.29 -9.26 -3.72
C TRP A 655 39.76 -10.68 -3.64
N SER A 656 40.67 -11.66 -3.55
CA SER A 656 40.28 -13.02 -3.17
C SER A 656 39.58 -13.00 -1.80
N ALA A 657 38.59 -13.86 -1.60
CA ALA A 657 37.86 -13.99 -0.34
C ALA A 657 38.79 -14.21 0.87
N SER A 658 39.78 -15.10 0.73
CA SER A 658 40.79 -15.37 1.75
C SER A 658 41.67 -14.14 2.04
N GLY A 659 42.11 -13.43 1.00
CA GLY A 659 42.85 -12.16 1.14
C GLY A 659 42.05 -11.11 1.90
N TYR A 660 40.78 -10.89 1.54
CA TYR A 660 39.91 -9.95 2.25
C TYR A 660 39.76 -10.30 3.73
N LEU A 661 39.50 -11.56 4.07
CA LEU A 661 39.37 -11.98 5.48
C LEU A 661 40.68 -11.80 6.24
N TYR A 662 41.83 -12.08 5.62
CA TYR A 662 43.14 -11.89 6.23
C TYR A 662 43.48 -10.41 6.47
N TRP A 663 43.17 -9.54 5.50
CA TRP A 663 43.47 -8.10 5.59
C TRP A 663 42.46 -7.29 6.40
N SER A 664 41.22 -7.77 6.51
CA SER A 664 40.18 -7.12 7.32
C SER A 664 40.36 -7.31 8.82
N GLN A 665 41.05 -8.37 9.25
CA GLN A 665 41.41 -8.54 10.66
C GLN A 665 42.38 -7.43 11.12
N PRO A 666 42.13 -6.81 12.29
CA PRO A 666 42.98 -5.75 12.84
C PRO A 666 44.42 -6.21 13.09
#